data_AF-A0A660DXX8-F1
#
_entry.id   AF-A0A660DXX8-F1
#
_cell.length_a   1.000
_cell.length_b   1.000
_cell.length_c   1.000
_cell.angle_alpha   90.00
_cell.angle_beta   90.00
_cell.angle_gamma   90.00
#
_symmetry.space_group_name_H-M   'P 1'
#
loop_
_entity.id
_entity.type
_entity.pdbx_description
1 polymer ?
#
loop_
_entity_poly.entity_id
_entity_poly.type
_entity_poly.pdbx_seq_one_letter_code
_entity_poly.pdbx_strand_id
1 'polypeptide(L)'
;MPKNQQLLTSTNQKLHYKMYKKGRFWLFAGIVVMGIAGQGQTANAQTATTDSTTDDNQVTANQTTTVGQTATISQTTSRSASLTTNTSAGASTSTTSESTATTSEQTAQTATSATSSTTTSQASQQTTSAVTSQSTAQSAANSSESANSATNQTNTSATDSSATSAATTNQASSAASADIETVSQVQAPTSEAVSTISTASDVAMATQDVALAATTQDQQVTNQRAALLRAATVASDIASGTSGTAAWRIDSTDTLYIGTGTLAVGSWDSYADRIKTITFEGTVTAPVIADSLFSNLKNLITITNPEQLDISQTTSLALMFLNDTSLTSLDLSSWDVSKVTSINAMFSGDSSLSELNVAQWHTEQVKDMTEAFYGCSSLTQLDISQWNTSQLTDVDRMFMYCSSLESLDLTNWQTGSVDSFVSMFYGDSSLTSLKLANWNTSKVTRMQGMFTNVSSLKTLDLSGWDMSNVFDVNGMFSGDTSLVTLTTGNWQLTNMEFTYNMFYNCESLVTVGNTTNWNLGQVTLAFQMFYNCRSLTTLDVSKWQTGNITTMQNMFLYDMQLTNLDVSSWDTHSLQNAAYLFGWNYNLETIDISNWDTSQLTNFKSIFIGDTALKKITLGRNSVLQDDTTSVGLQAVPNNAAYTGYWLNTAGQKFTSAELMALYQTGSTTAVADTYTWQENKSSIKVQDTTVTQTPTNTWKVKDNFVSATDSDGQELGVADITTDGTVDTSKAGTYYVTYINGAFFTAVAKITVLETQATLNVESSTVIKGQTWTAEDNFKGATDANGQPLDFSQLTVTGNNLVDTSKVGSTYAVTYSFKDSAGNAFSQTVTVTVVNSQVAVDAKDSTIIQGQTWKPSDNLISVTAADGTTGDSSKVTILNADQIDTKKPGQYQVIYQYTDAYNNVATKTITLTVVATQASIDAHDTTIMQGQAWQASDSLDSVTTAAGTTGDLTAVTVSDSSSVNVKKPGQYQVTYQYVDAYQNLVTKTITVTVVATKVSIDAKDKTVDQDSSWTAADSFISATDATGKAVALSQVTVIGADKVDLSKAGQYQVTYQYTDLYGNQASQTITVTVKADSTGTPDPIVPDPDPSTPSDPGKGDSSDPVDATNQSETTPSNGSQAAVLKTTVKQPQQKVTTVTTPAGATIATNQQTLTMMPPQAATIELTNTSTVKHSKTKPTPVKTSQQLPQTDETTPTKWVGLLGLWLGLGTFGIAADRKRRQR
;
A
#
# COMPACT_ATOMS: atom_id res chain seq x y z
N MET A 1 49.27 49.88 -10.13
CA MET A 1 49.60 50.92 -9.13
C MET A 1 48.64 50.75 -7.95
N PRO A 2 49.06 50.95 -6.70
CA PRO A 2 48.26 50.57 -5.53
C PRO A 2 47.17 51.60 -5.20
N LYS A 3 46.04 51.12 -4.66
CA LYS A 3 45.10 51.89 -3.82
C LYS A 3 45.14 51.31 -2.41
N ASN A 4 44.93 52.16 -1.40
CA ASN A 4 44.90 51.75 0.00
C ASN A 4 43.69 50.86 0.30
N GLN A 5 43.89 49.84 1.14
CA GLN A 5 42.81 49.20 1.87
C GLN A 5 42.56 49.96 3.18
N GLN A 6 41.30 50.21 3.50
CA GLN A 6 40.82 50.24 4.88
C GLN A 6 39.81 49.11 5.02
N LEU A 7 40.01 48.22 5.98
CA LEU A 7 39.02 47.20 6.31
C LEU A 7 37.98 47.82 7.28
N LEU A 8 36.71 47.74 6.91
CA LEU A 8 35.62 47.77 7.88
C LEU A 8 35.25 46.31 8.20
N THR A 9 35.47 45.91 9.45
CA THR A 9 35.14 44.57 9.95
C THR A 9 33.65 44.47 10.27
N SER A 10 32.92 43.59 9.58
CA SER A 10 31.52 43.30 9.90
C SER A 10 31.40 42.53 11.22
N THR A 11 30.65 43.09 12.18
CA THR A 11 30.50 42.50 13.50
C THR A 11 29.43 41.40 13.51
N ASN A 12 29.85 40.14 13.40
CA ASN A 12 28.95 38.98 13.47
C ASN A 12 28.32 38.82 14.86
N GLN A 13 27.13 39.39 15.08
CA GLN A 13 26.33 39.14 16.28
C GLN A 13 25.55 37.82 16.15
N LYS A 14 25.81 36.87 17.06
CA LYS A 14 24.97 35.67 17.20
C LYS A 14 23.65 36.04 17.91
N LEU A 15 22.55 36.07 17.17
CA LEU A 15 21.20 36.25 17.71
C LEU A 15 20.74 34.98 18.45
N HIS A 16 20.70 35.04 19.78
CA HIS A 16 20.19 33.97 20.64
C HIS A 16 18.68 34.10 20.86
N TYR A 17 17.88 33.45 20.02
CA TYR A 17 16.43 33.37 20.19
C TYR A 17 16.04 32.44 21.36
N LYS A 18 15.18 32.90 22.26
CA LYS A 18 14.48 32.05 23.23
C LYS A 18 13.03 31.82 22.77
N MET A 19 12.73 30.61 22.36
CA MET A 19 11.38 30.17 21.99
C MET A 19 10.56 29.83 23.23
N TYR A 20 9.35 30.38 23.34
CA TYR A 20 8.38 30.00 24.36
C TYR A 20 7.18 29.30 23.72
N LYS A 21 6.74 28.18 24.32
CA LYS A 21 5.61 27.37 23.84
C LYS A 21 4.43 27.45 24.80
N LYS A 22 3.25 27.78 24.29
CA LYS A 22 1.98 27.67 25.03
C LYS A 22 0.90 27.13 24.09
N GLY A 23 0.56 25.85 24.25
CA GLY A 23 -0.36 25.16 23.34
C GLY A 23 0.28 24.83 21.99
N ARG A 24 -0.46 25.05 20.89
CA ARG A 24 -0.04 24.72 19.51
C ARG A 24 0.79 25.79 18.80
N PHE A 25 1.03 26.94 19.43
CA PHE A 25 1.79 28.06 18.84
C PHE A 25 3.10 28.33 19.59
N TRP A 26 4.05 28.90 18.85
CA TRP A 26 5.34 29.39 19.34
C TRP A 26 5.38 30.92 19.26
N LEU A 27 6.02 31.56 20.23
CA LEU A 27 6.31 33.00 20.17
C LEU A 27 7.83 33.23 20.11
N PHE A 28 8.24 34.15 19.23
CA PHE A 28 9.61 34.64 19.11
C PHE A 28 9.64 36.11 19.52
N ALA A 29 10.56 36.48 20.41
CA ALA A 29 10.78 37.86 20.83
C ALA A 29 12.26 38.21 20.66
N GLY A 30 12.55 39.20 19.80
CA GLY A 30 13.85 39.82 19.65
C GLY A 30 13.82 41.22 20.26
N ILE A 31 14.87 41.60 21.00
CA ILE A 31 15.03 42.94 21.56
C ILE A 31 16.14 43.66 20.78
N VAL A 32 15.79 44.77 20.15
CA VAL A 32 16.75 45.74 19.60
C VAL A 32 16.88 46.88 20.58
N VAL A 33 18.10 47.20 21.00
CA VAL A 33 18.38 48.31 21.93
C VAL A 33 18.95 49.49 21.16
N MET A 34 18.17 50.58 21.06
CA MET A 34 18.70 51.90 20.72
C MET A 34 18.91 52.69 22.01
N GLY A 35 20.13 53.19 22.23
CA GLY A 35 20.47 54.00 23.40
C GLY A 35 20.38 55.50 23.09
N ILE A 36 19.51 56.22 23.79
CA ILE A 36 19.54 57.70 23.84
C ILE A 36 20.41 58.10 25.04
N ALA A 37 21.37 59.01 24.83
CA ALA A 37 22.25 59.47 25.89
C ALA A 37 21.60 60.57 26.76
N GLY A 38 21.46 60.32 28.06
CA GLY A 38 20.97 61.28 29.05
C GLY A 38 21.65 61.06 30.41
N GLN A 39 22.24 62.11 30.98
CA GLN A 39 23.19 62.06 32.12
C GLN A 39 22.58 61.50 33.42
N GLY A 40 23.40 60.87 34.30
CA GLY A 40 22.86 60.26 35.54
C GLY A 40 23.77 59.81 36.71
N GLN A 41 25.08 60.12 36.74
CA GLN A 41 26.02 59.94 37.88
C GLN A 41 26.27 58.53 38.52
N THR A 42 27.56 58.24 38.80
CA THR A 42 28.11 57.46 39.97
C THR A 42 27.68 55.99 40.24
N ALA A 43 28.55 55.08 40.72
CA ALA A 43 30.02 55.10 40.90
C ALA A 43 30.64 53.68 41.00
N ASN A 44 31.97 53.65 40.92
CA ASN A 44 32.94 52.55 41.06
C ASN A 44 32.59 51.31 41.92
N ALA A 45 32.79 50.11 41.34
CA ALA A 45 33.78 49.11 41.77
C ALA A 45 33.91 48.05 40.64
N GLN A 46 35.03 47.76 39.97
CA GLN A 46 36.46 47.67 40.28
C GLN A 46 36.91 46.26 40.78
N THR A 47 37.79 45.61 39.98
CA THR A 47 38.68 44.45 40.30
C THR A 47 38.02 43.10 40.66
N ALA A 48 38.59 41.93 40.31
CA ALA A 48 39.71 41.60 39.39
C ALA A 48 39.72 40.08 39.02
N THR A 49 40.64 39.69 38.12
CA THR A 49 41.47 38.45 38.02
C THR A 49 41.04 37.15 38.75
N THR A 50 41.33 35.94 38.24
CA THR A 50 42.63 35.51 37.65
C THR A 50 42.53 34.33 36.66
N ASP A 51 43.54 34.22 35.79
CA ASP A 51 44.32 33.03 35.34
C ASP A 51 43.75 31.60 35.41
N SER A 52 43.97 30.70 34.43
CA SER A 52 44.65 30.84 33.10
C SER A 52 43.99 29.93 32.00
N THR A 53 44.58 29.06 31.16
CA THR A 53 45.90 28.37 31.06
C THR A 53 46.21 28.03 29.57
N THR A 54 47.40 27.49 29.28
CA THR A 54 47.96 27.06 27.96
C THR A 54 47.65 25.57 27.64
N ASP A 55 48.02 24.91 26.52
CA ASP A 55 48.99 25.09 25.40
C ASP A 55 48.43 24.39 24.11
N ASP A 56 48.97 24.43 22.88
CA ASP A 56 49.65 25.45 22.03
C ASP A 56 49.81 24.87 20.58
N ASN A 57 50.16 25.72 19.58
CA ASN A 57 50.51 25.44 18.16
C ASN A 57 49.34 25.09 17.19
N GLN A 58 49.18 25.72 16.00
CA GLN A 58 50.08 26.03 14.85
C GLN A 58 50.44 24.79 13.98
N VAL A 59 50.68 24.83 12.65
CA VAL A 59 51.23 25.84 11.70
C VAL A 59 50.59 25.75 10.29
N THR A 60 50.31 26.90 9.68
CA THR A 60 50.46 27.39 8.26
C THR A 60 50.33 26.48 7.00
N ALA A 61 49.96 27.10 5.86
CA ALA A 61 49.71 26.49 4.54
C ALA A 61 50.88 26.56 3.53
N ASN A 62 50.81 25.81 2.40
CA ASN A 62 50.87 26.37 1.03
C ASN A 62 50.73 25.38 -0.16
N GLN A 63 50.16 25.90 -1.26
CA GLN A 63 50.57 25.87 -2.70
C GLN A 63 51.62 24.86 -3.27
N THR A 64 51.67 24.44 -4.56
CA THR A 64 50.76 24.44 -5.77
C THR A 64 51.43 23.59 -6.90
N THR A 65 50.68 23.09 -7.91
CA THR A 65 51.12 22.63 -9.28
C THR A 65 51.99 21.34 -9.40
N THR A 66 52.13 20.63 -10.55
CA THR A 66 51.77 20.85 -11.98
C THR A 66 51.63 19.52 -12.78
N VAL A 67 50.85 19.49 -13.88
CA VAL A 67 51.00 18.71 -15.16
C VAL A 67 51.11 17.16 -15.12
N GLY A 68 50.44 16.37 -15.99
CA GLY A 68 49.41 16.68 -17.01
C GLY A 68 49.18 15.53 -18.03
N GLN A 69 48.11 15.66 -18.85
CA GLN A 69 48.01 15.40 -20.31
C GLN A 69 48.74 14.20 -20.99
N THR A 70 48.18 13.41 -21.93
CA THR A 70 46.96 13.53 -22.79
C THR A 70 46.55 12.16 -23.40
N ALA A 71 45.42 12.14 -24.14
CA ALA A 71 45.19 11.46 -25.45
C ALA A 71 44.45 10.11 -25.53
N THR A 72 43.54 9.81 -26.49
CA THR A 72 42.68 10.58 -27.46
C THR A 72 41.58 9.62 -28.01
N ILE A 73 40.61 10.12 -28.82
CA ILE A 73 39.63 9.38 -29.69
C ILE A 73 38.38 8.89 -28.94
N SER A 74 37.12 9.20 -29.29
CA SER A 74 36.49 10.12 -30.28
C SER A 74 35.05 10.47 -29.82
N GLN A 75 34.52 11.70 -29.92
CA GLN A 75 33.88 12.35 -31.09
C GLN A 75 32.59 11.65 -31.62
N THR A 76 31.43 12.32 -31.87
CA THR A 76 30.95 13.69 -31.48
C THR A 76 29.43 13.88 -31.74
N THR A 77 28.82 14.86 -31.03
CA THR A 77 27.70 15.79 -31.41
C THR A 77 26.34 15.33 -32.01
N SER A 78 25.29 15.93 -31.42
CA SER A 78 24.14 16.66 -32.05
C SER A 78 23.03 15.95 -32.84
N ARG A 79 21.81 15.99 -32.25
CA ARG A 79 20.63 16.83 -32.62
C ARG A 79 20.10 16.81 -34.08
N SER A 80 18.76 16.87 -34.21
CA SER A 80 17.97 17.14 -35.44
C SER A 80 17.85 15.96 -36.45
N ALA A 81 16.82 15.86 -37.31
CA ALA A 81 15.46 16.46 -37.35
C ALA A 81 14.57 15.73 -38.40
N SER A 82 13.26 16.01 -38.41
CA SER A 82 12.33 15.97 -39.57
C SER A 82 11.05 16.69 -39.14
N LEU A 83 10.49 17.71 -39.79
CA LEU A 83 10.70 18.28 -41.13
C LEU A 83 10.27 17.36 -42.28
N THR A 84 9.09 17.65 -42.86
CA THR A 84 8.67 17.17 -44.20
C THR A 84 8.03 18.32 -44.97
N THR A 85 8.77 18.86 -45.95
CA THR A 85 8.18 19.65 -47.03
C THR A 85 7.85 18.71 -48.19
N ASN A 86 6.71 18.93 -48.87
CA ASN A 86 6.59 19.02 -50.33
C ASN A 86 5.15 18.79 -50.84
N THR A 87 4.55 19.86 -51.35
CA THR A 87 3.88 19.82 -52.66
C THR A 87 4.94 19.56 -53.76
N SER A 88 4.68 18.93 -54.90
CA SER A 88 3.47 18.25 -55.41
C SER A 88 3.81 17.56 -56.75
N ALA A 89 3.15 16.44 -57.09
CA ALA A 89 3.12 15.88 -58.45
C ALA A 89 1.87 15.00 -58.65
N GLY A 90 1.21 14.98 -59.81
CA GLY A 90 1.38 15.85 -60.98
C GLY A 90 0.54 15.40 -62.19
N ALA A 91 -0.04 16.38 -62.92
CA ALA A 91 -0.66 16.27 -64.25
C ALA A 91 -1.07 17.69 -64.71
N SER A 92 -0.91 18.16 -65.95
CA SER A 92 -0.19 17.64 -67.13
C SER A 92 0.14 18.79 -68.12
N THR A 93 1.11 18.59 -69.02
CA THR A 93 1.23 19.18 -70.39
C THR A 93 1.14 20.72 -70.56
N SER A 94 2.23 21.47 -70.80
CA SER A 94 2.99 21.66 -72.08
C SER A 94 2.31 22.62 -73.08
N THR A 95 2.97 23.44 -73.92
CA THR A 95 4.33 23.41 -74.53
C THR A 95 4.91 24.83 -74.79
N THR A 96 6.16 24.92 -75.29
CA THR A 96 6.75 25.98 -76.19
C THR A 96 6.91 27.42 -75.63
N SER A 97 8.00 28.17 -75.84
CA SER A 97 9.24 27.96 -76.63
C SER A 97 10.45 28.78 -76.13
N GLU A 98 11.63 28.44 -76.66
CA GLU A 98 12.86 29.23 -76.83
C GLU A 98 12.63 30.64 -77.45
N SER A 99 13.57 31.62 -77.48
CA SER A 99 14.81 31.93 -76.74
C SER A 99 15.37 33.29 -77.24
N THR A 100 16.28 33.93 -76.48
CA THR A 100 16.99 35.21 -76.80
C THR A 100 16.10 36.47 -76.88
N ALA A 101 16.59 37.72 -76.77
CA ALA A 101 17.97 38.25 -76.69
C ALA A 101 18.06 39.49 -75.77
N THR A 102 19.28 39.92 -75.43
CA THR A 102 19.58 41.11 -74.59
C THR A 102 20.19 42.25 -75.39
N THR A 103 19.77 43.50 -75.16
CA THR A 103 20.63 44.71 -75.35
C THR A 103 20.09 45.97 -74.66
N SER A 104 20.96 46.63 -73.89
CA SER A 104 21.26 48.07 -73.82
C SER A 104 20.21 49.16 -73.50
N GLU A 105 20.72 50.28 -72.96
CA GLU A 105 19.98 51.46 -72.50
C GLU A 105 19.90 52.62 -73.52
N GLN A 106 19.11 53.65 -73.13
CA GLN A 106 19.19 55.10 -73.40
C GLN A 106 18.36 55.78 -74.52
N THR A 107 17.39 56.59 -74.06
CA THR A 107 16.95 57.93 -74.58
C THR A 107 16.39 58.04 -76.02
N ALA A 108 15.39 58.89 -76.38
CA ALA A 108 14.90 60.13 -75.76
C ALA A 108 13.47 60.57 -76.24
N GLN A 109 12.84 61.46 -75.47
CA GLN A 109 12.11 62.70 -75.87
C GLN A 109 10.77 62.75 -76.67
N THR A 110 9.74 63.31 -75.98
CA THR A 110 8.72 64.31 -76.43
C THR A 110 7.68 63.96 -77.53
N ALA A 111 6.50 64.60 -77.65
CA ALA A 111 5.80 65.67 -76.89
C ALA A 111 4.26 65.38 -76.89
N THR A 112 3.28 66.21 -76.52
CA THR A 112 3.06 67.66 -76.18
C THR A 112 1.66 67.72 -75.49
N SER A 113 1.11 68.77 -74.86
CA SER A 113 1.55 69.96 -74.07
C SER A 113 0.29 70.82 -73.80
N ALA A 114 0.07 71.53 -72.69
CA ALA A 114 0.81 71.72 -71.44
C ALA A 114 -0.11 71.51 -70.19
N THR A 115 -1.05 72.37 -69.72
CA THR A 115 -1.43 73.78 -69.99
C THR A 115 -2.16 74.34 -68.75
N SER A 116 -2.04 75.59 -68.25
CA SER A 116 -0.93 76.56 -68.17
C SER A 116 -1.34 77.73 -67.22
N SER A 117 -1.17 77.59 -65.90
CA SER A 117 -1.23 78.71 -64.92
C SER A 117 -0.18 78.47 -63.82
N THR A 118 0.99 79.13 -63.84
CA THR A 118 1.29 80.44 -63.19
C THR A 118 1.11 80.43 -61.66
N THR A 119 2.05 80.88 -60.83
CA THR A 119 3.37 81.51 -61.08
C THR A 119 4.26 81.50 -59.80
N THR A 120 5.57 81.47 -60.02
CA THR A 120 6.73 82.12 -59.33
C THR A 120 6.39 83.14 -58.18
N SER A 121 7.22 83.48 -57.18
CA SER A 121 8.69 83.55 -57.13
C SER A 121 9.30 83.59 -55.71
N GLN A 122 10.59 83.26 -55.67
CA GLN A 122 11.67 83.81 -54.82
C GLN A 122 11.40 85.06 -53.95
N ALA A 123 11.98 85.07 -52.73
CA ALA A 123 12.64 86.24 -52.15
C ALA A 123 13.75 85.83 -51.16
N SER A 124 14.89 86.53 -51.19
CA SER A 124 15.79 86.90 -50.07
C SER A 124 16.11 85.86 -48.98
N GLN A 125 17.34 85.39 -48.74
CA GLN A 125 18.60 86.14 -48.52
C GLN A 125 18.42 87.46 -47.75
N GLN A 126 18.72 87.48 -46.44
CA GLN A 126 19.80 88.30 -45.83
C GLN A 126 19.88 88.00 -44.31
N THR A 127 21.04 87.59 -43.76
CA THR A 127 22.12 88.41 -43.15
C THR A 127 21.64 89.35 -42.03
N THR A 128 22.28 89.50 -40.88
CA THR A 128 23.59 88.99 -40.37
C THR A 128 23.68 89.33 -38.88
N SER A 129 24.69 88.77 -38.18
CA SER A 129 25.28 89.35 -36.96
C SER A 129 24.43 89.27 -35.66
N ALA A 130 25.01 89.22 -34.46
CA ALA A 130 26.39 88.88 -34.08
C ALA A 130 26.53 88.64 -32.56
N VAL A 131 27.62 87.95 -32.18
CA VAL A 131 28.53 88.30 -31.06
C VAL A 131 28.04 88.16 -29.59
N THR A 132 28.65 87.15 -28.95
CA THR A 132 29.17 87.07 -27.55
C THR A 132 28.26 87.14 -26.31
N SER A 133 28.22 85.98 -25.63
CA SER A 133 28.86 85.74 -24.31
C SER A 133 28.32 86.32 -22.99
N GLN A 134 28.74 85.62 -21.92
CA GLN A 134 28.68 85.94 -20.49
C GLN A 134 27.27 85.87 -19.85
N SER A 135 26.94 85.04 -18.84
CA SER A 135 27.63 84.34 -17.73
C SER A 135 27.49 85.03 -16.37
N THR A 136 27.26 84.23 -15.32
CA THR A 136 27.43 84.53 -13.87
C THR A 136 26.52 85.63 -13.26
N ALA A 137 26.19 85.62 -11.96
CA ALA A 137 26.09 84.57 -10.93
C ALA A 137 25.46 85.16 -9.63
N GLN A 138 25.43 84.36 -8.56
CA GLN A 138 25.40 84.76 -7.13
C GLN A 138 24.12 85.40 -6.52
N SER A 139 23.50 84.67 -5.58
CA SER A 139 23.15 85.03 -4.18
C SER A 139 22.83 86.51 -3.81
N ALA A 140 21.91 86.83 -2.89
CA ALA A 140 21.85 86.31 -1.52
C ALA A 140 20.69 86.91 -0.68
N ALA A 141 20.19 86.11 0.30
CA ALA A 141 19.76 86.48 1.66
C ALA A 141 18.69 87.58 1.94
N ASN A 142 18.09 87.44 3.14
CA ASN A 142 17.17 88.36 3.83
C ASN A 142 15.78 88.61 3.20
N SER A 143 14.73 89.01 3.93
CA SER A 143 14.22 88.74 5.31
C SER A 143 13.18 89.82 5.63
N SER A 144 12.21 89.55 6.52
CA SER A 144 11.23 90.53 7.06
C SER A 144 10.25 91.11 6.01
N GLU A 145 9.11 91.71 6.32
CA GLU A 145 8.10 91.63 7.41
C GLU A 145 6.89 92.47 6.93
N SER A 146 5.73 92.39 7.60
CA SER A 146 4.60 93.33 7.47
C SER A 146 3.85 93.39 6.11
N ALA A 147 2.61 93.87 6.02
CA ALA A 147 1.54 93.90 7.04
C ALA A 147 0.15 94.17 6.41
N ASN A 148 -0.85 93.40 6.86
CA ASN A 148 -2.22 93.83 7.23
C ASN A 148 -3.22 94.38 6.18
N SER A 149 -4.39 93.72 6.09
CA SER A 149 -5.74 94.24 5.76
C SER A 149 -6.07 94.72 4.33
N ALA A 150 -7.29 94.54 3.80
CA ALA A 150 -8.43 93.69 4.22
C ALA A 150 -9.50 93.58 3.09
N THR A 151 -10.35 92.53 3.15
CA THR A 151 -11.57 92.28 2.30
C THR A 151 -11.31 92.05 0.79
N ASN A 152 -12.11 91.29 0.04
CA ASN A 152 -13.53 90.92 0.22
C ASN A 152 -13.93 89.56 -0.43
N GLN A 153 -14.88 88.84 0.20
CA GLN A 153 -15.85 87.85 -0.33
C GLN A 153 -15.48 86.56 -1.14
N THR A 154 -16.42 85.60 -1.06
CA THR A 154 -16.70 84.44 -1.94
C THR A 154 -15.68 83.29 -2.09
N ASN A 155 -15.63 82.47 -1.03
CA ASN A 155 -15.88 81.01 -1.05
C ASN A 155 -15.64 80.18 -2.34
N THR A 156 -14.58 79.36 -2.35
CA THR A 156 -14.51 78.04 -3.00
C THR A 156 -13.72 77.07 -2.11
N SER A 157 -14.01 75.78 -2.18
CA SER A 157 -13.40 74.74 -1.33
C SER A 157 -12.60 73.74 -2.16
N ALA A 158 -11.38 73.42 -1.74
CA ALA A 158 -10.59 72.31 -2.27
C ALA A 158 -9.65 71.74 -1.20
N THR A 159 -9.47 70.43 -1.22
CA THR A 159 -8.46 69.65 -0.48
C THR A 159 -7.03 69.99 -0.99
N ASP A 160 -5.92 69.73 -0.29
CA ASP A 160 -5.53 68.43 0.27
C ASP A 160 -4.56 68.51 1.48
N SER A 161 -4.19 67.34 2.03
CA SER A 161 -3.57 67.12 3.34
C SER A 161 -2.06 66.84 3.28
N SER A 162 -1.32 67.28 4.30
CA SER A 162 -0.30 66.53 5.08
C SER A 162 0.69 67.50 5.78
N ALA A 163 1.34 67.18 6.92
CA ALA A 163 1.40 65.94 7.69
C ALA A 163 1.54 66.17 9.22
N THR A 164 1.07 65.19 10.01
CA THR A 164 1.61 64.71 11.31
C THR A 164 2.18 65.68 12.37
N SER A 165 1.59 65.67 13.58
CA SER A 165 2.22 65.12 14.82
C SER A 165 1.38 65.44 16.10
N ALA A 166 1.61 64.86 17.29
CA ALA A 166 1.69 63.44 17.70
C ALA A 166 1.99 63.33 19.22
N ALA A 167 0.99 63.05 20.07
CA ALA A 167 1.09 62.52 21.46
C ALA A 167 -0.35 62.26 22.00
N THR A 168 -0.79 61.21 22.71
CA THR A 168 -0.26 60.36 23.80
C THR A 168 -0.08 61.12 25.15
N THR A 169 -0.53 60.65 26.33
CA THR A 169 -1.15 59.36 26.74
C THR A 169 -1.76 59.47 28.16
N ASN A 170 -2.76 58.62 28.50
CA ASN A 170 -3.05 58.08 29.86
C ASN A 170 -3.52 59.09 30.97
N GLN A 171 -4.12 58.71 32.11
CA GLN A 171 -4.53 57.39 32.66
C GLN A 171 -5.70 57.47 33.67
N ALA A 172 -6.51 56.39 33.73
CA ALA A 172 -7.11 55.72 34.91
C ALA A 172 -7.95 56.43 36.02
N SER A 173 -8.97 55.67 36.45
CA SER A 173 -9.68 55.69 37.75
C SER A 173 -10.73 56.81 37.97
N SER A 174 -11.77 56.64 38.81
CA SER A 174 -12.14 55.52 39.72
C SER A 174 -13.67 55.26 39.73
N ALA A 175 -14.13 54.23 40.42
CA ALA A 175 -15.52 53.78 40.40
C ALA A 175 -16.33 54.14 41.68
N ALA A 176 -17.65 54.24 41.54
CA ALA A 176 -18.63 54.18 42.62
C ALA A 176 -19.89 53.44 42.12
N SER A 177 -20.61 52.75 43.01
CA SER A 177 -21.61 51.72 42.62
C SER A 177 -22.86 51.72 43.50
N ALA A 178 -24.03 51.60 42.87
CA ALA A 178 -25.30 51.10 43.41
C ALA A 178 -26.34 51.04 42.25
N ASP A 179 -27.35 50.17 42.20
CA ASP A 179 -27.52 48.82 42.78
C ASP A 179 -28.68 48.10 42.03
N ILE A 180 -28.68 46.75 42.08
CA ILE A 180 -29.82 45.82 42.30
C ILE A 180 -31.25 46.38 41.98
N GLU A 181 -32.12 45.80 41.11
CA GLU A 181 -32.50 44.37 40.98
C GLU A 181 -33.22 44.00 39.64
N THR A 182 -33.57 42.70 39.54
CA THR A 182 -34.33 41.87 38.57
C THR A 182 -35.70 42.39 37.99
N VAL A 183 -36.45 41.75 37.06
CA VAL A 183 -36.55 40.33 36.60
C VAL A 183 -37.28 40.14 35.23
N SER A 184 -37.14 38.95 34.60
CA SER A 184 -37.97 38.23 33.58
C SER A 184 -38.75 38.97 32.46
N GLN A 185 -38.48 38.71 31.17
CA GLN A 185 -39.03 37.63 30.29
C GLN A 185 -40.53 37.69 29.94
N VAL A 186 -40.84 37.79 28.63
CA VAL A 186 -41.70 36.88 27.79
C VAL A 186 -41.29 37.16 26.33
N GLN A 187 -40.44 36.34 25.67
CA GLN A 187 -40.78 35.14 24.87
C GLN A 187 -41.83 35.35 23.76
N ALA A 188 -41.37 35.67 22.54
CA ALA A 188 -42.18 35.59 21.30
C ALA A 188 -42.01 34.21 20.62
N PRO A 189 -43.08 33.62 20.05
CA PRO A 189 -43.01 32.35 19.32
C PRO A 189 -42.68 32.55 17.83
N THR A 190 -41.94 31.60 17.26
CA THR A 190 -41.66 31.49 15.82
C THR A 190 -42.80 30.80 15.07
N SER A 191 -43.15 31.27 13.87
CA SER A 191 -43.95 30.49 12.91
C SER A 191 -43.59 30.81 11.45
N GLU A 192 -42.83 29.93 10.81
CA GLU A 192 -42.80 29.84 9.34
C GLU A 192 -44.00 29.00 8.87
N ALA A 193 -44.75 29.48 7.88
CA ALA A 193 -45.82 28.73 7.24
C ALA A 193 -45.99 29.15 5.76
N VAL A 194 -45.19 28.50 4.91
CA VAL A 194 -45.32 28.32 3.45
C VAL A 194 -46.52 28.99 2.77
N SER A 195 -46.24 29.92 1.85
CA SER A 195 -47.22 30.42 0.87
C SER A 195 -47.29 29.49 -0.35
N THR A 196 -48.50 29.11 -0.79
CA THR A 196 -48.73 28.46 -2.10
C THR A 196 -50.00 28.97 -2.79
N ILE A 197 -49.78 29.68 -3.90
CA ILE A 197 -50.54 29.65 -5.18
C ILE A 197 -52.09 29.71 -5.10
N SER A 198 -52.68 30.78 -5.65
CA SER A 198 -53.67 30.68 -6.76
C SER A 198 -54.19 32.06 -7.21
N THR A 199 -54.94 32.09 -8.31
CA THR A 199 -55.35 33.27 -9.07
C THR A 199 -56.87 33.43 -9.18
N ALA A 200 -57.28 34.66 -9.53
CA ALA A 200 -58.55 35.02 -10.17
C ALA A 200 -59.82 35.18 -9.30
N SER A 201 -60.82 35.81 -9.92
CA SER A 201 -61.92 36.57 -9.31
C SER A 201 -63.21 35.80 -9.01
N ASP A 202 -64.18 36.54 -8.45
CA ASP A 202 -65.64 36.35 -8.52
C ASP A 202 -66.30 35.18 -7.77
N VAL A 203 -66.87 35.49 -6.58
CA VAL A 203 -68.27 35.14 -6.23
C VAL A 203 -68.86 36.28 -5.39
N ALA A 204 -70.15 36.60 -5.58
CA ALA A 204 -70.89 37.60 -4.80
C ALA A 204 -72.09 36.99 -4.03
N MET A 205 -72.73 37.82 -3.20
CA MET A 205 -74.03 37.65 -2.51
C MET A 205 -74.14 36.76 -1.25
N ALA A 206 -74.12 37.46 -0.11
CA ALA A 206 -75.28 37.66 0.80
C ALA A 206 -75.94 36.49 1.57
N THR A 207 -76.01 36.65 2.90
CA THR A 207 -77.15 36.39 3.84
C THR A 207 -76.64 36.65 5.28
N GLN A 208 -77.42 37.06 6.30
CA GLN A 208 -78.76 37.64 6.38
C GLN A 208 -78.93 38.31 7.77
N ASP A 209 -79.66 39.44 7.85
CA ASP A 209 -80.01 40.07 9.14
C ASP A 209 -81.03 39.25 9.95
N VAL A 210 -80.79 39.15 11.27
CA VAL A 210 -81.84 38.97 12.29
C VAL A 210 -81.51 39.85 13.50
N ALA A 211 -82.27 40.94 13.67
CA ALA A 211 -82.08 41.85 14.79
C ALA A 211 -82.61 41.27 16.11
N LEU A 212 -81.93 41.59 17.23
CA LEU A 212 -82.46 41.41 18.57
C LEU A 212 -82.41 42.75 19.32
N ALA A 213 -83.58 43.25 19.75
CA ALA A 213 -83.70 44.59 20.28
C ALA A 213 -83.25 44.70 21.75
N ALA A 214 -82.35 45.64 22.03
CA ALA A 214 -82.04 46.15 23.37
C ALA A 214 -82.25 47.67 23.40
N THR A 215 -82.61 48.23 24.57
CA THR A 215 -83.33 49.51 24.65
C THR A 215 -82.46 50.77 24.51
N THR A 216 -83.01 51.76 23.81
CA THR A 216 -82.37 52.96 23.23
C THR A 216 -81.85 54.02 24.21
N GLN A 217 -81.57 53.69 25.48
CA GLN A 217 -81.34 54.69 26.53
C GLN A 217 -79.94 54.67 27.16
N ASP A 218 -79.29 53.51 27.33
CA ASP A 218 -77.89 53.46 27.82
C ASP A 218 -76.87 53.84 26.74
N GLN A 219 -77.07 53.43 25.47
CA GLN A 219 -76.15 53.81 24.39
C GLN A 219 -76.10 55.34 24.17
N GLN A 220 -77.21 56.06 24.39
CA GLN A 220 -77.18 57.53 24.32
C GLN A 220 -76.37 58.13 25.47
N VAL A 221 -76.48 57.63 26.70
CA VAL A 221 -75.68 58.14 27.84
C VAL A 221 -74.20 57.77 27.69
N THR A 222 -73.87 56.59 27.18
CA THR A 222 -72.48 56.19 26.93
C THR A 222 -71.85 56.98 25.78
N ASN A 223 -72.55 57.16 24.66
CA ASN A 223 -72.05 57.94 23.54
C ASN A 223 -72.03 59.45 23.86
N GLN A 224 -72.98 59.98 24.63
CA GLN A 224 -72.90 61.34 25.15
C GLN A 224 -71.78 61.50 26.18
N ARG A 225 -71.47 60.50 27.03
CA ARG A 225 -70.29 60.56 27.89
C ARG A 225 -68.99 60.51 27.09
N ALA A 226 -68.90 59.68 26.05
CA ALA A 226 -67.72 59.66 25.16
C ALA A 226 -67.56 60.99 24.41
N ALA A 227 -68.66 61.56 23.89
CA ALA A 227 -68.67 62.86 23.23
C ALA A 227 -68.38 64.03 24.19
N LEU A 228 -68.94 64.02 25.41
CA LEU A 228 -68.69 65.03 26.44
C LEU A 228 -67.29 64.91 27.05
N LEU A 229 -66.69 63.72 27.09
CA LEU A 229 -65.31 63.57 27.53
C LEU A 229 -64.33 64.03 26.44
N ARG A 230 -64.59 63.68 25.16
CA ARG A 230 -63.87 64.26 24.00
C ARG A 230 -64.03 65.79 23.93
N ALA A 231 -65.21 66.32 24.24
CA ALA A 231 -65.46 67.77 24.31
C ALA A 231 -65.03 68.42 25.65
N ALA A 232 -64.60 67.64 26.65
CA ALA A 232 -64.00 68.16 27.88
C ALA A 232 -62.48 68.30 27.72
N THR A 233 -61.86 67.49 26.86
CA THR A 233 -60.55 67.78 26.25
C THR A 233 -60.75 68.58 24.96
N VAL A 234 -61.27 69.80 25.06
CA VAL A 234 -60.85 70.83 24.10
C VAL A 234 -59.37 71.06 24.40
N ALA A 235 -58.51 70.39 23.65
CA ALA A 235 -57.08 70.67 23.65
C ALA A 235 -56.95 72.15 23.25
N SER A 236 -56.55 73.00 24.20
CA SER A 236 -56.61 74.44 24.01
C SER A 236 -55.65 74.84 22.91
N ASP A 237 -56.15 75.50 21.87
CA ASP A 237 -55.34 75.96 20.74
C ASP A 237 -54.17 76.80 21.25
N ILE A 238 -52.96 76.27 21.08
CA ILE A 238 -51.71 76.93 21.47
C ILE A 238 -51.28 77.96 20.43
N ALA A 239 -51.79 77.81 19.21
CA ALA A 239 -51.59 78.70 18.07
C ALA A 239 -52.77 78.57 17.09
N SER A 240 -53.10 79.65 16.38
CA SER A 240 -54.11 79.64 15.33
C SER A 240 -53.90 80.79 14.36
N GLY A 241 -54.32 80.62 13.11
CA GLY A 241 -54.22 81.66 12.08
C GLY A 241 -54.98 81.32 10.81
N THR A 242 -54.56 81.92 9.70
CA THR A 242 -55.10 81.64 8.37
C THR A 242 -53.95 81.60 7.37
N SER A 243 -53.94 80.57 6.55
CA SER A 243 -53.01 80.38 5.43
C SER A 243 -53.82 80.56 4.14
N GLY A 244 -53.56 81.63 3.40
CA GLY A 244 -54.39 82.03 2.25
C GLY A 244 -55.84 82.33 2.69
N THR A 245 -56.75 81.39 2.46
CA THR A 245 -58.14 81.41 2.97
C THR A 245 -58.46 80.24 3.91
N ALA A 246 -57.57 79.25 4.05
CA ALA A 246 -57.74 78.12 4.96
C ALA A 246 -57.40 78.55 6.40
N ALA A 247 -58.33 78.36 7.33
CA ALA A 247 -58.06 78.55 8.76
C ALA A 247 -57.22 77.38 9.30
N TRP A 248 -56.25 77.65 10.16
CA TRP A 248 -55.45 76.62 10.82
C TRP A 248 -55.36 76.85 12.32
N ARG A 249 -55.15 75.77 13.09
CA ARG A 249 -54.84 75.81 14.53
C ARG A 249 -53.93 74.66 14.92
N ILE A 250 -53.14 74.86 15.97
CA ILE A 250 -52.33 73.80 16.60
C ILE A 250 -52.82 73.65 18.03
N ASP A 251 -53.12 72.42 18.45
CA ASP A 251 -53.66 72.13 19.78
C ASP A 251 -52.57 71.75 20.81
N SER A 252 -52.97 71.52 22.06
CA SER A 252 -52.06 71.10 23.13
C SER A 252 -51.52 69.67 23.01
N THR A 253 -51.86 68.92 21.95
CA THR A 253 -51.26 67.62 21.60
C THR A 253 -50.16 67.74 20.55
N ASP A 254 -49.93 68.96 20.05
CA ASP A 254 -49.09 69.29 18.89
C ASP A 254 -49.66 68.79 17.54
N THR A 255 -51.00 68.69 17.44
CA THR A 255 -51.68 68.41 16.16
C THR A 255 -52.01 69.72 15.43
N LEU A 256 -51.52 69.86 14.20
CA LEU A 256 -51.89 70.94 13.26
C LEU A 256 -53.16 70.55 12.50
N TYR A 257 -54.26 71.26 12.74
CA TYR A 257 -55.49 71.13 11.99
C TYR A 257 -55.58 72.20 10.90
N ILE A 258 -55.97 71.79 9.70
CA ILE A 258 -56.18 72.68 8.55
C ILE A 258 -57.63 72.54 8.09
N GLY A 259 -58.38 73.64 8.20
CA GLY A 259 -59.77 73.74 7.75
C GLY A 259 -59.89 74.15 6.28
N THR A 260 -61.09 73.95 5.72
CA THR A 260 -61.39 74.18 4.30
C THR A 260 -60.97 75.57 3.79
N GLY A 261 -60.34 75.63 2.63
CA GLY A 261 -59.92 76.87 1.98
C GLY A 261 -58.83 76.63 0.94
N THR A 262 -58.07 77.67 0.61
CA THR A 262 -56.88 77.59 -0.25
C THR A 262 -55.66 77.97 0.58
N LEU A 263 -54.62 77.13 0.62
CA LEU A 263 -53.39 77.39 1.35
C LEU A 263 -52.49 78.44 0.67
N ALA A 264 -51.63 79.05 1.45
CA ALA A 264 -50.53 79.90 1.00
C ALA A 264 -49.21 79.47 1.70
N VAL A 265 -48.08 79.78 1.06
CA VAL A 265 -46.74 79.35 1.53
C VAL A 265 -46.35 80.09 2.82
N GLY A 266 -45.81 79.36 3.81
CA GLY A 266 -45.34 79.87 5.11
C GLY A 266 -46.48 80.23 6.06
N SER A 267 -46.72 79.42 7.09
CA SER A 267 -47.91 79.59 7.96
C SER A 267 -47.84 78.98 9.36
N TRP A 268 -47.01 77.96 9.60
CA TRP A 268 -46.89 77.25 10.89
C TRP A 268 -45.43 77.05 11.33
N ASP A 269 -44.50 77.62 10.58
CA ASP A 269 -43.06 77.36 10.60
C ASP A 269 -42.44 77.63 11.99
N SER A 270 -42.96 78.61 12.72
CA SER A 270 -42.58 78.91 14.11
C SER A 270 -42.95 77.82 15.13
N TYR A 271 -43.66 76.79 14.70
CA TYR A 271 -44.10 75.63 15.49
C TYR A 271 -43.62 74.30 14.88
N ALA A 272 -42.72 74.34 13.88
CA ALA A 272 -42.22 73.14 13.20
C ALA A 272 -41.62 72.09 14.15
N ASP A 273 -40.82 72.53 15.13
CA ASP A 273 -40.25 71.68 16.19
C ASP A 273 -41.30 71.08 17.14
N ARG A 274 -42.59 71.42 17.01
CA ARG A 274 -43.69 70.84 17.82
C ARG A 274 -44.53 69.83 17.06
N ILE A 275 -44.93 70.16 15.83
CA ILE A 275 -45.99 69.47 15.08
C ILE A 275 -45.69 67.97 14.96
N LYS A 276 -46.63 67.13 15.42
CA LYS A 276 -46.56 65.66 15.37
C LYS A 276 -47.56 65.02 14.41
N THR A 277 -48.65 65.72 14.15
CA THR A 277 -49.74 65.24 13.32
C THR A 277 -50.28 66.40 12.51
N ILE A 278 -50.48 66.21 11.21
CA ILE A 278 -51.30 67.10 10.38
C ILE A 278 -52.69 66.46 10.25
N THR A 279 -53.76 67.25 10.31
CA THR A 279 -55.14 66.77 10.10
C THR A 279 -55.91 67.75 9.21
N PHE A 280 -56.36 67.28 8.05
CA PHE A 280 -57.29 68.04 7.22
C PHE A 280 -58.74 67.81 7.68
N GLU A 281 -59.47 68.88 7.97
CA GLU A 281 -60.84 68.82 8.51
C GLU A 281 -61.93 68.87 7.42
N GLY A 282 -61.51 68.95 6.16
CA GLY A 282 -62.31 69.00 4.95
C GLY A 282 -61.42 69.43 3.78
N THR A 283 -61.97 69.53 2.57
CA THR A 283 -61.17 69.77 1.36
C THR A 283 -60.44 71.12 1.39
N VAL A 284 -59.14 71.08 1.10
CA VAL A 284 -58.21 72.22 1.06
C VAL A 284 -57.50 72.23 -0.29
N THR A 285 -57.57 73.34 -1.02
CA THR A 285 -56.84 73.50 -2.29
C THR A 285 -55.39 73.93 -1.99
N ALA A 286 -54.43 73.18 -2.52
CA ALA A 286 -53.02 73.54 -2.46
C ALA A 286 -52.71 74.74 -3.40
N PRO A 287 -51.68 75.55 -3.10
CA PRO A 287 -51.19 76.55 -4.05
C PRO A 287 -50.61 75.89 -5.33
N VAL A 288 -50.55 76.66 -6.42
CA VAL A 288 -49.96 76.21 -7.71
C VAL A 288 -48.49 75.79 -7.56
N ILE A 289 -47.78 76.41 -6.61
CA ILE A 289 -46.45 76.01 -6.16
C ILE A 289 -46.61 75.68 -4.67
N ALA A 290 -46.54 74.39 -4.32
CA ALA A 290 -46.67 73.90 -2.94
C ALA A 290 -45.31 73.52 -2.32
N ASP A 291 -44.24 74.11 -2.86
CA ASP A 291 -42.88 73.84 -2.44
C ASP A 291 -42.67 74.11 -0.95
N SER A 292 -41.93 73.23 -0.27
CA SER A 292 -41.59 73.31 1.16
C SER A 292 -42.78 73.36 2.15
N LEU A 293 -44.03 73.15 1.70
CA LEU A 293 -45.25 73.44 2.47
C LEU A 293 -45.35 72.75 3.83
N PHE A 294 -44.83 71.52 3.95
CA PHE A 294 -44.76 70.77 5.19
C PHE A 294 -43.32 70.43 5.59
N SER A 295 -42.32 71.11 5.03
CA SER A 295 -40.91 70.77 5.28
C SER A 295 -40.43 71.07 6.70
N ASN A 296 -39.40 70.34 7.11
CA ASN A 296 -38.65 70.49 8.36
C ASN A 296 -39.52 70.30 9.62
N LEU A 297 -40.68 69.67 9.50
CA LEU A 297 -41.53 69.23 10.60
C LEU A 297 -40.94 67.95 11.21
N LYS A 298 -39.73 68.06 11.76
CA LYS A 298 -38.88 66.94 12.22
C LYS A 298 -39.54 65.98 13.22
N ASN A 299 -40.59 66.43 13.90
CA ASN A 299 -41.38 65.67 14.86
C ASN A 299 -42.72 65.15 14.30
N LEU A 300 -43.07 65.43 13.04
CA LEU A 300 -44.24 64.91 12.33
C LEU A 300 -44.13 63.39 12.24
N ILE A 301 -45.16 62.68 12.66
CA ILE A 301 -45.22 61.21 12.64
C ILE A 301 -46.19 60.74 11.54
N THR A 302 -47.28 61.48 11.33
CA THR A 302 -48.38 61.07 10.42
C THR A 302 -49.23 62.23 9.92
N ILE A 303 -49.86 62.04 8.76
CA ILE A 303 -50.82 62.96 8.16
C ILE A 303 -52.18 62.27 8.07
N THR A 304 -53.18 62.87 8.72
CA THR A 304 -54.56 62.37 8.75
C THR A 304 -55.40 63.07 7.68
N ASN A 305 -56.13 62.28 6.90
CA ASN A 305 -56.94 62.67 5.75
C ASN A 305 -56.14 63.38 4.60
N PRO A 306 -54.99 62.83 4.14
CA PRO A 306 -54.18 63.47 3.08
C PRO A 306 -54.92 63.60 1.74
N GLU A 307 -55.98 62.83 1.51
CA GLU A 307 -56.84 62.92 0.32
C GLU A 307 -57.72 64.18 0.27
N GLN A 308 -57.77 64.96 1.36
CA GLN A 308 -58.46 66.25 1.39
C GLN A 308 -57.61 67.38 0.80
N LEU A 309 -56.30 67.19 0.57
CA LEU A 309 -55.46 68.18 -0.07
C LEU A 309 -55.58 68.06 -1.60
N ASP A 310 -56.40 68.94 -2.18
CA ASP A 310 -56.55 69.07 -3.63
C ASP A 310 -55.30 69.75 -4.23
N ILE A 311 -54.39 68.93 -4.74
CA ILE A 311 -53.20 69.34 -5.51
C ILE A 311 -53.45 69.39 -7.02
N SER A 312 -54.68 69.23 -7.51
CA SER A 312 -54.96 69.04 -8.95
C SER A 312 -54.55 70.23 -9.83
N GLN A 313 -54.24 71.39 -9.26
CA GLN A 313 -53.75 72.59 -9.98
C GLN A 313 -52.28 72.93 -9.64
N THR A 314 -51.61 72.09 -8.87
CA THR A 314 -50.23 72.27 -8.42
C THR A 314 -49.26 71.76 -9.48
N THR A 315 -48.24 72.58 -9.79
CA THR A 315 -47.22 72.30 -10.81
C THR A 315 -45.85 71.95 -10.21
N SER A 316 -45.66 72.12 -8.90
CA SER A 316 -44.43 71.81 -8.18
C SER A 316 -44.72 71.42 -6.73
N LEU A 317 -44.08 70.33 -6.28
CA LEU A 317 -44.12 69.78 -4.92
C LEU A 317 -42.69 69.72 -4.33
N ALA A 318 -41.80 70.62 -4.76
CA ALA A 318 -40.39 70.53 -4.42
C ALA A 318 -40.17 70.73 -2.92
N LEU A 319 -39.33 69.91 -2.30
CA LEU A 319 -39.00 69.97 -0.87
C LEU A 319 -40.22 69.77 0.06
N MET A 320 -41.37 69.27 -0.42
CA MET A 320 -42.66 69.40 0.29
C MET A 320 -42.66 68.83 1.72
N PHE A 321 -41.96 67.71 1.96
CA PHE A 321 -41.79 67.06 3.28
C PHE A 321 -40.31 67.02 3.73
N LEU A 322 -39.42 67.78 3.05
CA LEU A 322 -37.97 67.80 3.27
C LEU A 322 -37.58 67.83 4.77
N ASN A 323 -36.86 66.82 5.25
CA ASN A 323 -36.39 66.60 6.61
C ASN A 323 -37.51 66.42 7.66
N ASP A 324 -38.61 65.75 7.30
CA ASP A 324 -39.65 65.32 8.24
C ASP A 324 -39.22 64.03 8.95
N THR A 325 -38.11 64.12 9.70
CA THR A 325 -37.30 62.98 10.18
C THR A 325 -38.03 61.96 11.06
N SER A 326 -39.24 62.24 11.55
CA SER A 326 -40.06 61.30 12.35
C SER A 326 -41.23 60.68 11.57
N LEU A 327 -41.45 61.06 10.31
CA LEU A 327 -42.57 60.60 9.48
C LEU A 327 -42.39 59.11 9.18
N THR A 328 -43.33 58.25 9.59
CA THR A 328 -43.16 56.79 9.47
C THR A 328 -43.84 56.20 8.25
N SER A 329 -45.00 56.74 7.87
CA SER A 329 -45.90 56.13 6.88
C SER A 329 -46.77 57.19 6.21
N LEU A 330 -46.89 57.15 4.88
CA LEU A 330 -47.72 58.10 4.14
C LEU A 330 -48.40 57.45 2.92
N ASP A 331 -49.70 57.68 2.75
CA ASP A 331 -50.46 57.28 1.56
C ASP A 331 -50.89 58.51 0.77
N LEU A 332 -50.36 58.64 -0.45
CA LEU A 332 -50.66 59.72 -1.40
C LEU A 332 -51.29 59.17 -2.70
N SER A 333 -51.81 57.94 -2.69
CA SER A 333 -52.38 57.28 -3.88
C SER A 333 -53.63 57.96 -4.46
N SER A 334 -54.22 58.89 -3.72
CA SER A 334 -55.37 59.72 -4.11
C SER A 334 -55.00 61.03 -4.81
N TRP A 335 -53.72 61.40 -4.88
CA TRP A 335 -53.26 62.71 -5.37
C TRP A 335 -53.17 62.78 -6.91
N ASP A 336 -53.85 63.77 -7.51
CA ASP A 336 -53.74 64.11 -8.93
C ASP A 336 -52.44 64.89 -9.21
N VAL A 337 -51.35 64.16 -9.42
CA VAL A 337 -50.05 64.74 -9.82
C VAL A 337 -49.93 65.03 -11.33
N SER A 338 -51.00 64.92 -12.13
CA SER A 338 -50.93 65.00 -13.61
C SER A 338 -50.46 66.35 -14.19
N LYS A 339 -50.35 67.40 -13.35
CA LYS A 339 -49.79 68.71 -13.70
C LYS A 339 -48.45 69.01 -13.03
N VAL A 340 -47.98 68.14 -12.14
CA VAL A 340 -46.73 68.33 -11.40
C VAL A 340 -45.55 68.13 -12.36
N THR A 341 -44.61 69.08 -12.31
CA THR A 341 -43.42 69.10 -13.18
C THR A 341 -42.11 68.86 -12.41
N SER A 342 -42.12 69.06 -11.10
CA SER A 342 -41.01 68.75 -10.20
C SER A 342 -41.50 68.17 -8.88
N ILE A 343 -40.83 67.10 -8.43
CA ILE A 343 -40.90 66.53 -7.08
C ILE A 343 -39.50 66.52 -6.44
N ASN A 344 -38.66 67.49 -6.83
CA ASN A 344 -37.29 67.70 -6.33
C ASN A 344 -37.24 67.61 -4.80
N ALA A 345 -36.42 66.69 -4.28
CA ALA A 345 -36.17 66.51 -2.85
C ALA A 345 -37.46 66.41 -1.98
N MET A 346 -38.56 65.92 -2.55
CA MET A 346 -39.88 65.93 -1.91
C MET A 346 -39.92 65.21 -0.56
N PHE A 347 -39.19 64.09 -0.41
CA PHE A 347 -39.03 63.30 0.82
C PHE A 347 -37.56 63.24 1.28
N SER A 348 -36.75 64.24 0.89
CA SER A 348 -35.31 64.24 1.18
C SER A 348 -35.06 64.43 2.67
N GLY A 349 -34.35 63.48 3.29
CA GLY A 349 -34.05 63.46 4.72
C GLY A 349 -35.06 62.72 5.60
N ASP A 350 -36.10 62.11 5.02
CA ASP A 350 -37.20 61.45 5.75
C ASP A 350 -36.81 60.06 6.27
N SER A 351 -35.75 60.04 7.08
CA SER A 351 -35.03 58.83 7.52
C SER A 351 -35.85 57.82 8.33
N SER A 352 -37.03 58.19 8.86
CA SER A 352 -37.97 57.27 9.52
C SER A 352 -39.04 56.68 8.58
N LEU A 353 -39.15 57.16 7.33
CA LEU A 353 -40.20 56.77 6.39
C LEU A 353 -39.98 55.33 5.93
N SER A 354 -40.84 54.41 6.40
CA SER A 354 -40.75 52.98 6.09
C SER A 354 -41.81 52.50 5.10
N GLU A 355 -42.94 53.22 4.99
CA GLU A 355 -44.05 52.90 4.09
C GLU A 355 -44.51 54.15 3.31
N LEU A 356 -44.46 54.10 1.97
CA LEU A 356 -44.92 55.18 1.09
C LEU A 356 -45.74 54.64 -0.08
N ASN A 357 -46.99 55.09 -0.22
CA ASN A 357 -47.86 54.70 -1.34
C ASN A 357 -48.00 55.83 -2.37
N VAL A 358 -47.28 55.69 -3.49
CA VAL A 358 -47.27 56.60 -4.66
C VAL A 358 -47.48 55.85 -6.00
N ALA A 359 -47.94 54.60 -5.93
CA ALA A 359 -47.98 53.68 -7.07
C ALA A 359 -48.99 54.04 -8.17
N GLN A 360 -49.96 54.90 -7.87
CA GLN A 360 -51.05 55.32 -8.79
C GLN A 360 -50.81 56.71 -9.41
N TRP A 361 -49.60 57.26 -9.27
CA TRP A 361 -49.27 58.61 -9.73
C TRP A 361 -49.11 58.74 -11.25
N HIS A 362 -49.82 59.72 -11.81
CA HIS A 362 -49.76 60.14 -13.21
C HIS A 362 -48.59 61.10 -13.45
N THR A 363 -47.38 60.56 -13.62
CA THR A 363 -46.13 61.33 -13.68
C THR A 363 -45.77 61.87 -15.07
N GLU A 364 -46.68 61.86 -16.06
CA GLU A 364 -46.35 62.11 -17.48
C GLU A 364 -45.80 63.53 -17.76
N GLN A 365 -45.90 64.46 -16.81
CA GLN A 365 -45.38 65.83 -16.90
C GLN A 365 -44.15 66.09 -16.01
N VAL A 366 -43.75 65.14 -15.17
CA VAL A 366 -42.63 65.30 -14.23
C VAL A 366 -41.30 65.25 -14.99
N LYS A 367 -40.42 66.20 -14.69
CA LYS A 367 -39.11 66.40 -15.33
C LYS A 367 -37.95 66.30 -14.35
N ASP A 368 -38.19 66.69 -13.10
CA ASP A 368 -37.20 66.75 -12.05
C ASP A 368 -37.64 65.89 -10.85
N MET A 369 -36.83 64.86 -10.57
CA MET A 369 -36.91 63.97 -9.42
C MET A 369 -35.58 63.95 -8.65
N THR A 370 -34.74 64.97 -8.83
CA THR A 370 -33.45 65.12 -8.13
C THR A 370 -33.65 65.01 -6.63
N GLU A 371 -32.87 64.16 -5.96
CA GLU A 371 -32.90 63.94 -4.50
C GLU A 371 -34.29 63.52 -3.93
N ALA A 372 -35.27 63.13 -4.76
CA ALA A 372 -36.68 62.97 -4.35
C ALA A 372 -36.90 62.03 -3.14
N PHE A 373 -36.09 60.98 -2.98
CA PHE A 373 -36.07 60.04 -1.85
C PHE A 373 -34.70 59.99 -1.14
N TYR A 374 -33.87 61.03 -1.31
CA TYR A 374 -32.54 61.10 -0.70
C TYR A 374 -32.62 60.88 0.82
N GLY A 375 -31.86 59.91 1.35
CA GLY A 375 -31.82 59.65 2.79
C GLY A 375 -33.11 59.08 3.40
N CYS A 376 -34.04 58.55 2.60
CA CYS A 376 -35.17 57.72 3.06
C CYS A 376 -34.67 56.35 3.58
N SER A 377 -33.81 56.36 4.59
CA SER A 377 -32.98 55.22 4.99
C SER A 377 -33.73 54.07 5.65
N SER A 378 -34.98 54.28 6.08
CA SER A 378 -35.88 53.23 6.59
C SER A 378 -36.81 52.62 5.52
N LEU A 379 -36.81 53.15 4.29
CA LEU A 379 -37.71 52.70 3.22
C LEU A 379 -37.26 51.34 2.69
N THR A 380 -38.09 50.30 2.87
CA THR A 380 -37.73 48.92 2.50
C THR A 380 -38.21 48.53 1.11
N GLN A 381 -39.32 49.09 0.65
CA GLN A 381 -39.96 48.84 -0.64
C GLN A 381 -40.60 50.13 -1.16
N LEU A 382 -40.65 50.28 -2.48
CA LEU A 382 -41.25 51.42 -3.17
C LEU A 382 -41.76 50.99 -4.55
N ASP A 383 -43.06 51.11 -4.81
CA ASP A 383 -43.63 50.84 -6.14
C ASP A 383 -43.76 52.12 -6.96
N ILE A 384 -42.88 52.22 -7.95
CA ILE A 384 -42.84 53.23 -9.01
C ILE A 384 -42.83 52.57 -10.40
N SER A 385 -43.27 51.30 -10.48
CA SER A 385 -43.23 50.48 -11.69
C SER A 385 -44.14 50.98 -12.81
N GLN A 386 -45.16 51.77 -12.46
CA GLN A 386 -46.14 52.35 -13.38
C GLN A 386 -45.84 53.83 -13.75
N TRP A 387 -44.81 54.44 -13.16
CA TRP A 387 -44.46 55.84 -13.42
C TRP A 387 -44.03 56.02 -14.89
N ASN A 388 -44.63 57.00 -15.56
CA ASN A 388 -44.24 57.42 -16.91
C ASN A 388 -43.13 58.46 -16.83
N THR A 389 -41.93 58.11 -17.30
CA THR A 389 -40.75 58.99 -17.25
C THR A 389 -40.40 59.62 -18.60
N SER A 390 -41.30 59.64 -19.59
CA SER A 390 -40.98 60.13 -20.95
C SER A 390 -40.48 61.57 -21.02
N GLN A 391 -40.82 62.41 -20.04
CA GLN A 391 -40.38 63.80 -19.91
C GLN A 391 -39.24 64.01 -18.88
N LEU A 392 -38.81 62.94 -18.20
CA LEU A 392 -37.81 62.99 -17.12
C LEU A 392 -36.43 63.40 -17.64
N THR A 393 -35.85 64.45 -17.06
CA THR A 393 -34.52 64.97 -17.39
C THR A 393 -33.55 64.84 -16.23
N ASP A 394 -34.00 65.09 -15.00
CA ASP A 394 -33.14 65.23 -13.82
C ASP A 394 -33.50 64.19 -12.74
N VAL A 395 -32.52 63.35 -12.39
CA VAL A 395 -32.65 62.24 -11.41
C VAL A 395 -31.40 62.08 -10.52
N ASP A 396 -30.53 63.10 -10.48
CA ASP A 396 -29.31 63.07 -9.66
C ASP A 396 -29.68 62.78 -8.19
N ARG A 397 -28.98 61.83 -7.56
CA ARG A 397 -29.17 61.39 -6.16
C ARG A 397 -30.58 60.96 -5.76
N MET A 398 -31.45 60.60 -6.71
CA MET A 398 -32.87 60.32 -6.46
C MET A 398 -33.13 59.33 -5.29
N PHE A 399 -32.31 58.29 -5.14
CA PHE A 399 -32.44 57.30 -4.06
C PHE A 399 -31.29 57.32 -3.05
N MET A 400 -30.25 58.15 -3.25
CA MET A 400 -29.01 58.14 -2.47
C MET A 400 -29.24 58.05 -0.95
N TYR A 401 -28.67 57.01 -0.33
CA TYR A 401 -28.85 56.59 1.06
C TYR A 401 -30.24 56.02 1.41
N CYS A 402 -30.95 55.41 0.46
CA CYS A 402 -32.07 54.48 0.70
C CYS A 402 -31.53 53.14 1.22
N SER A 403 -30.78 53.15 2.32
CA SER A 403 -29.95 52.02 2.76
C SER A 403 -30.71 50.75 3.11
N SER A 404 -32.03 50.80 3.33
CA SER A 404 -32.89 49.64 3.61
C SER A 404 -33.65 49.11 2.39
N LEU A 405 -33.55 49.75 1.23
CA LEU A 405 -34.30 49.37 0.02
C LEU A 405 -33.74 48.07 -0.57
N GLU A 406 -34.52 46.98 -0.55
CA GLU A 406 -34.02 45.64 -0.94
C GLU A 406 -34.03 45.41 -2.46
N SER A 407 -34.98 46.03 -3.17
CA SER A 407 -35.18 45.92 -4.61
C SER A 407 -36.02 47.09 -5.17
N LEU A 408 -35.91 47.34 -6.48
CA LEU A 408 -36.66 48.40 -7.18
C LEU A 408 -36.92 47.98 -8.64
N ASP A 409 -38.17 48.09 -9.13
CA ASP A 409 -38.49 47.76 -10.52
C ASP A 409 -38.55 49.01 -11.42
N LEU A 410 -37.51 49.17 -12.22
CA LEU A 410 -37.31 50.29 -13.16
C LEU A 410 -37.44 49.83 -14.63
N THR A 411 -38.05 48.67 -14.90
CA THR A 411 -38.02 48.04 -16.24
C THR A 411 -38.81 48.81 -17.30
N ASN A 412 -39.82 49.59 -16.89
CA ASN A 412 -40.64 50.44 -17.78
C ASN A 412 -40.05 51.84 -18.01
N TRP A 413 -38.97 52.20 -17.31
CA TRP A 413 -38.43 53.56 -17.31
C TRP A 413 -37.83 53.96 -18.65
N GLN A 414 -38.19 55.17 -19.08
CA GLN A 414 -37.86 55.76 -20.38
C GLN A 414 -36.81 56.86 -20.17
N THR A 415 -35.54 56.46 -20.13
CA THR A 415 -34.43 57.36 -19.76
C THR A 415 -33.89 58.22 -20.91
N GLY A 416 -34.43 58.11 -22.12
CA GLY A 416 -33.90 58.76 -23.33
C GLY A 416 -33.98 60.29 -23.38
N SER A 417 -34.37 60.94 -22.27
CA SER A 417 -34.36 62.39 -22.05
C SER A 417 -33.39 62.83 -20.94
N VAL A 418 -32.90 61.90 -20.12
CA VAL A 418 -31.96 62.15 -19.02
C VAL A 418 -30.54 62.36 -19.55
N ASP A 419 -29.82 63.33 -19.00
CA ASP A 419 -28.41 63.61 -19.32
C ASP A 419 -27.42 63.27 -18.18
N SER A 420 -27.94 62.82 -17.03
CA SER A 420 -27.20 62.71 -15.78
C SER A 420 -27.78 61.65 -14.82
N PHE A 421 -26.91 60.83 -14.22
CA PHE A 421 -27.27 59.83 -13.20
C PHE A 421 -26.36 59.94 -11.96
N VAL A 422 -26.01 61.14 -11.53
CA VAL A 422 -24.99 61.35 -10.48
C VAL A 422 -25.44 60.73 -9.17
N SER A 423 -24.68 59.76 -8.68
CA SER A 423 -24.87 59.15 -7.36
C SER A 423 -26.30 58.62 -7.11
N MET A 424 -27.02 58.22 -8.17
CA MET A 424 -28.45 57.92 -8.12
C MET A 424 -28.83 56.86 -7.05
N PHE A 425 -28.00 55.84 -6.87
CA PHE A 425 -28.16 54.75 -5.89
C PHE A 425 -27.02 54.73 -4.84
N TYR A 426 -26.33 55.86 -4.64
CA TYR A 426 -25.16 55.93 -3.76
C TYR A 426 -25.55 55.53 -2.33
N GLY A 427 -24.90 54.51 -1.76
CA GLY A 427 -25.12 54.08 -0.38
C GLY A 427 -26.36 53.22 -0.16
N ASP A 428 -27.02 52.75 -1.22
CA ASP A 428 -28.22 51.90 -1.15
C ASP A 428 -27.83 50.44 -0.85
N SER A 429 -27.23 50.25 0.33
CA SER A 429 -26.48 49.04 0.71
C SER A 429 -27.30 47.75 0.75
N SER A 430 -28.63 47.81 0.81
CA SER A 430 -29.52 46.65 0.79
C SER A 430 -29.98 46.22 -0.61
N LEU A 431 -29.75 47.01 -1.67
CA LEU A 431 -30.21 46.67 -3.02
C LEU A 431 -29.52 45.40 -3.52
N THR A 432 -30.33 44.36 -3.78
CA THR A 432 -29.83 43.04 -4.23
C THR A 432 -29.88 42.85 -5.74
N SER A 433 -30.71 43.63 -6.45
CA SER A 433 -30.95 43.49 -7.90
C SER A 433 -31.44 44.80 -8.51
N LEU A 434 -30.89 45.17 -9.68
CA LEU A 434 -31.35 46.27 -10.53
C LEU A 434 -31.41 45.81 -12.00
N LYS A 435 -32.46 46.18 -12.73
CA LYS A 435 -32.71 45.75 -14.13
C LYS A 435 -32.58 46.92 -15.11
N LEU A 436 -31.34 47.32 -15.41
CA LEU A 436 -31.04 48.58 -16.11
C LEU A 436 -30.67 48.41 -17.61
N ALA A 437 -30.60 47.18 -18.13
CA ALA A 437 -30.15 46.90 -19.50
C ALA A 437 -31.02 47.54 -20.60
N ASN A 438 -32.28 47.89 -20.32
CA ASN A 438 -33.19 48.56 -21.25
C ASN A 438 -32.99 50.10 -21.32
N TRP A 439 -32.18 50.69 -20.43
CA TRP A 439 -32.04 52.14 -20.34
C TRP A 439 -31.28 52.70 -21.54
N ASN A 440 -31.85 53.74 -22.14
CA ASN A 440 -31.19 54.53 -23.17
C ASN A 440 -30.33 55.61 -22.50
N THR A 441 -29.01 55.42 -22.53
CA THR A 441 -28.02 56.34 -21.94
C THR A 441 -27.35 57.26 -22.97
N SER A 442 -27.78 57.27 -24.23
CA SER A 442 -27.09 57.98 -25.33
C SER A 442 -26.99 59.51 -25.19
N LYS A 443 -27.76 60.13 -24.29
CA LYS A 443 -27.64 61.54 -23.90
C LYS A 443 -26.83 61.78 -22.63
N VAL A 444 -26.53 60.73 -21.86
CA VAL A 444 -25.92 60.85 -20.54
C VAL A 444 -24.46 61.27 -20.67
N THR A 445 -24.07 62.23 -19.84
CA THR A 445 -22.73 62.81 -19.81
C THR A 445 -21.99 62.52 -18.50
N ARG A 446 -22.73 62.29 -17.41
CA ARG A 446 -22.23 62.16 -16.03
C ARG A 446 -22.85 60.95 -15.31
N MET A 447 -22.02 60.11 -14.70
CA MET A 447 -22.45 58.93 -13.93
C MET A 447 -21.63 58.76 -12.62
N GLN A 448 -20.97 59.81 -12.12
CA GLN A 448 -20.07 59.69 -10.98
C GLN A 448 -20.79 59.24 -9.71
N GLY A 449 -20.19 58.23 -9.08
CA GLY A 449 -20.67 57.53 -7.91
C GLY A 449 -22.03 56.84 -8.02
N MET A 450 -22.56 56.61 -9.24
CA MET A 450 -23.95 56.15 -9.45
C MET A 450 -24.36 54.93 -8.62
N PHE A 451 -23.45 53.97 -8.43
CA PHE A 451 -23.67 52.76 -7.63
C PHE A 451 -22.71 52.66 -6.42
N THR A 452 -22.01 53.73 -6.02
CA THR A 452 -21.03 53.66 -4.92
C THR A 452 -21.64 53.09 -3.63
N ASN A 453 -21.00 52.08 -3.05
CA ASN A 453 -21.43 51.37 -1.84
C ASN A 453 -22.77 50.62 -1.94
N VAL A 454 -23.22 50.21 -3.14
CA VAL A 454 -24.37 49.31 -3.34
C VAL A 454 -23.93 47.87 -3.01
N SER A 455 -23.55 47.68 -1.76
CA SER A 455 -22.69 46.60 -1.28
C SER A 455 -23.36 45.23 -1.20
N SER A 456 -24.68 45.12 -1.44
CA SER A 456 -25.40 43.84 -1.57
C SER A 456 -25.59 43.37 -3.02
N LEU A 457 -25.33 44.22 -4.03
CA LEU A 457 -25.52 43.90 -5.44
C LEU A 457 -24.42 42.95 -5.93
N LYS A 458 -24.83 41.80 -6.48
CA LYS A 458 -23.89 40.72 -6.88
C LYS A 458 -23.58 40.69 -8.37
N THR A 459 -24.52 41.16 -9.19
CA THR A 459 -24.47 41.09 -10.65
C THR A 459 -25.19 42.30 -11.22
N LEU A 460 -24.58 42.96 -12.20
CA LEU A 460 -25.20 44.09 -12.89
C LEU A 460 -25.03 43.94 -14.41
N ASP A 461 -26.11 44.19 -15.15
CA ASP A 461 -26.15 44.13 -16.62
C ASP A 461 -26.42 45.52 -17.21
N LEU A 462 -25.38 46.08 -17.82
CA LEU A 462 -25.35 47.35 -18.53
C LEU A 462 -25.06 47.13 -20.04
N SER A 463 -25.40 45.95 -20.57
CA SER A 463 -25.13 45.57 -21.97
C SER A 463 -25.75 46.50 -23.02
N GLY A 464 -26.90 47.11 -22.72
CA GLY A 464 -27.57 48.09 -23.58
C GLY A 464 -27.03 49.53 -23.48
N TRP A 465 -26.09 49.82 -22.56
CA TRP A 465 -25.66 51.19 -22.29
C TRP A 465 -24.67 51.73 -23.32
N ASP A 466 -25.01 52.89 -23.87
CA ASP A 466 -24.13 53.76 -24.65
C ASP A 466 -23.35 54.68 -23.72
N MET A 467 -22.01 54.60 -23.78
CA MET A 467 -21.07 55.39 -22.99
C MET A 467 -20.25 56.36 -23.87
N SER A 468 -20.73 56.68 -25.08
CA SER A 468 -20.02 57.54 -26.03
C SER A 468 -19.93 59.00 -25.58
N ASN A 469 -20.97 59.52 -24.91
CA ASN A 469 -21.05 60.91 -24.44
C ASN A 469 -20.68 61.10 -22.95
N VAL A 470 -20.44 60.01 -22.22
CA VAL A 470 -20.05 60.05 -20.80
C VAL A 470 -18.57 60.44 -20.66
N PHE A 471 -18.29 61.48 -19.87
CA PHE A 471 -16.93 61.96 -19.61
C PHE A 471 -16.46 61.73 -18.16
N ASP A 472 -17.39 61.50 -17.23
CA ASP A 472 -17.11 61.24 -15.80
C ASP A 472 -17.86 59.99 -15.28
N VAL A 473 -17.07 58.99 -14.87
CA VAL A 473 -17.51 57.76 -14.17
C VAL A 473 -16.78 57.59 -12.83
N ASN A 474 -16.32 58.68 -12.22
CA ASN A 474 -15.53 58.64 -10.99
C ASN A 474 -16.26 57.85 -9.89
N GLY A 475 -15.57 56.87 -9.30
CA GLY A 475 -16.10 56.06 -8.20
C GLY A 475 -17.36 55.26 -8.52
N MET A 476 -17.74 55.08 -9.79
CA MET A 476 -19.07 54.58 -10.20
C MET A 476 -19.52 53.29 -9.49
N PHE A 477 -18.61 52.36 -9.21
CA PHE A 477 -18.84 51.10 -8.48
C PHE A 477 -18.00 51.00 -7.19
N SER A 478 -17.47 52.13 -6.70
CA SER A 478 -16.59 52.16 -5.52
C SER A 478 -17.29 51.61 -4.28
N GLY A 479 -16.72 50.61 -3.63
CA GLY A 479 -17.27 49.99 -2.41
C GLY A 479 -18.31 48.88 -2.67
N ASP A 480 -18.48 48.45 -3.92
CA ASP A 480 -19.42 47.38 -4.30
C ASP A 480 -18.84 46.00 -3.98
N THR A 481 -18.61 45.79 -2.69
CA THR A 481 -17.87 44.64 -2.13
C THR A 481 -18.47 43.27 -2.46
N SER A 482 -19.76 43.18 -2.80
CA SER A 482 -20.41 41.94 -3.26
C SER A 482 -20.47 41.76 -4.78
N LEU A 483 -20.10 42.76 -5.60
CA LEU A 483 -20.23 42.71 -7.05
C LEU A 483 -19.24 41.69 -7.63
N VAL A 484 -19.76 40.58 -8.17
CA VAL A 484 -18.95 39.48 -8.71
C VAL A 484 -18.68 39.65 -10.21
N THR A 485 -19.69 40.11 -10.96
CA THR A 485 -19.64 40.26 -12.42
C THR A 485 -20.36 41.52 -12.88
N LEU A 486 -19.67 42.36 -13.64
CA LEU A 486 -20.26 43.47 -14.40
C LEU A 486 -20.31 43.13 -15.88
N THR A 487 -21.51 43.03 -16.45
CA THR A 487 -21.70 42.94 -17.90
C THR A 487 -21.83 44.34 -18.48
N THR A 488 -20.91 44.69 -19.38
CA THR A 488 -20.86 46.01 -20.04
C THR A 488 -21.32 45.92 -21.49
N GLY A 489 -21.79 47.03 -22.05
CA GLY A 489 -22.05 47.15 -23.49
C GLY A 489 -20.76 47.24 -24.32
N ASN A 490 -20.87 47.64 -25.58
CA ASN A 490 -19.71 47.94 -26.43
C ASN A 490 -19.10 49.32 -26.10
N TRP A 491 -18.75 49.53 -24.83
CA TRP A 491 -18.28 50.82 -24.30
C TRP A 491 -17.00 51.28 -25.00
N GLN A 492 -17.07 52.41 -25.71
CA GLN A 492 -15.91 52.99 -26.39
C GLN A 492 -15.15 53.99 -25.50
N LEU A 493 -15.83 54.65 -24.53
CA LEU A 493 -15.28 55.62 -23.58
C LEU A 493 -14.54 56.83 -24.23
N THR A 494 -14.86 57.17 -25.47
CA THR A 494 -14.09 58.13 -26.30
C THR A 494 -13.96 59.55 -25.77
N ASN A 495 -14.86 59.97 -24.87
CA ASN A 495 -14.86 61.30 -24.24
C ASN A 495 -14.46 61.25 -22.76
N MET A 496 -13.93 60.12 -22.26
CA MET A 496 -13.66 59.93 -20.85
C MET A 496 -12.46 60.74 -20.35
N GLU A 497 -12.67 61.63 -19.40
CA GLU A 497 -11.61 62.42 -18.76
C GLU A 497 -11.11 61.74 -17.47
N PHE A 498 -12.03 61.11 -16.72
CA PHE A 498 -11.78 60.57 -15.38
C PHE A 498 -12.25 59.11 -15.22
N THR A 499 -11.32 58.21 -14.89
CA THR A 499 -11.63 56.81 -14.51
C THR A 499 -11.12 56.43 -13.12
N TYR A 500 -10.52 57.37 -12.38
CA TYR A 500 -10.00 57.09 -11.05
C TYR A 500 -11.09 56.58 -10.09
N ASN A 501 -10.71 55.67 -9.19
CA ASN A 501 -11.58 54.96 -8.25
C ASN A 501 -12.77 54.15 -8.82
N MET A 502 -12.91 53.96 -10.15
CA MET A 502 -14.13 53.38 -10.75
C MET A 502 -14.61 52.05 -10.11
N PHE A 503 -13.70 51.15 -9.74
CA PHE A 503 -13.94 49.88 -9.05
C PHE A 503 -13.19 49.78 -7.70
N TYR A 504 -12.96 50.92 -7.04
CA TYR A 504 -12.24 50.98 -5.76
C TYR A 504 -12.92 50.09 -4.69
N ASN A 505 -12.18 49.17 -4.06
CA ASN A 505 -12.70 48.19 -3.10
C ASN A 505 -13.81 47.25 -3.61
N CYS A 506 -13.86 46.95 -4.90
CA CYS A 506 -14.71 45.88 -5.45
C CYS A 506 -14.16 44.48 -5.10
N GLU A 507 -14.10 44.12 -3.82
CA GLU A 507 -13.33 42.95 -3.34
C GLU A 507 -13.77 41.61 -3.95
N SER A 508 -15.05 41.45 -4.31
CA SER A 508 -15.61 40.23 -4.94
C SER A 508 -15.53 40.20 -6.48
N LEU A 509 -15.08 41.27 -7.14
CA LEU A 509 -15.15 41.41 -8.60
C LEU A 509 -14.17 40.45 -9.29
N VAL A 510 -14.71 39.47 -10.01
CA VAL A 510 -13.90 38.44 -10.71
C VAL A 510 -13.53 38.90 -12.11
N THR A 511 -14.44 39.60 -12.80
CA THR A 511 -14.24 40.07 -14.17
C THR A 511 -15.19 41.20 -14.56
N VAL A 512 -14.76 42.04 -15.51
CA VAL A 512 -15.57 43.05 -16.19
C VAL A 512 -15.67 42.69 -17.67
N GLY A 513 -16.86 42.72 -18.24
CA GLY A 513 -17.07 42.44 -19.66
C GLY A 513 -16.39 43.47 -20.60
N ASN A 514 -16.07 43.03 -21.82
CA ASN A 514 -15.78 43.85 -23.00
C ASN A 514 -14.71 44.98 -22.85
N THR A 515 -13.82 44.91 -21.85
CA THR A 515 -12.83 45.97 -21.56
C THR A 515 -11.83 46.22 -22.69
N THR A 516 -11.67 45.27 -23.60
CA THR A 516 -10.82 45.33 -24.81
C THR A 516 -11.09 46.54 -25.70
N ASN A 517 -12.29 47.13 -25.64
CA ASN A 517 -12.71 48.23 -26.53
C ASN A 517 -12.68 49.61 -25.85
N TRP A 518 -12.25 49.70 -24.59
CA TRP A 518 -12.17 50.96 -23.84
C TRP A 518 -11.04 51.86 -24.38
N ASN A 519 -11.42 52.99 -24.99
CA ASN A 519 -10.48 54.02 -25.40
C ASN A 519 -10.22 55.01 -24.24
N LEU A 520 -9.11 54.83 -23.53
CA LEU A 520 -8.69 55.73 -22.45
C LEU A 520 -7.89 56.95 -22.96
N GLY A 521 -7.89 57.24 -24.27
CA GLY A 521 -7.00 58.21 -24.91
C GLY A 521 -7.25 59.68 -24.55
N GLN A 522 -8.33 60.02 -23.84
CA GLN A 522 -8.56 61.35 -23.24
C GLN A 522 -8.34 61.36 -21.71
N VAL A 523 -8.16 60.20 -21.09
CA VAL A 523 -8.01 60.06 -19.64
C VAL A 523 -6.63 60.56 -19.23
N THR A 524 -6.59 61.46 -18.25
CA THR A 524 -5.33 61.95 -17.66
C THR A 524 -5.04 61.35 -16.28
N LEU A 525 -6.08 60.88 -15.58
CA LEU A 525 -6.04 60.35 -14.21
C LEU A 525 -6.80 59.02 -14.10
N ALA A 526 -6.06 57.93 -13.96
CA ALA A 526 -6.57 56.56 -13.84
C ALA A 526 -6.14 55.88 -12.51
N PHE A 527 -5.78 56.67 -11.50
CA PHE A 527 -5.31 56.14 -10.22
C PHE A 527 -6.39 55.33 -9.49
N GLN A 528 -5.97 54.29 -8.78
CA GLN A 528 -6.84 53.45 -7.95
C GLN A 528 -8.07 52.82 -8.69
N MET A 529 -8.07 52.79 -10.03
CA MET A 529 -9.24 52.38 -10.82
C MET A 529 -9.77 50.98 -10.47
N PHE A 530 -8.88 50.03 -10.15
CA PHE A 530 -9.21 48.67 -9.70
C PHE A 530 -8.65 48.37 -8.31
N TYR A 531 -8.29 49.39 -7.51
CA TYR A 531 -7.68 49.20 -6.19
C TYR A 531 -8.45 48.19 -5.32
N ASN A 532 -7.74 47.18 -4.81
CA ASN A 532 -8.26 46.16 -3.89
C ASN A 532 -9.42 45.32 -4.49
N CYS A 533 -9.41 45.11 -5.82
CA CYS A 533 -10.25 44.13 -6.50
C CYS A 533 -9.72 42.70 -6.27
N ARG A 534 -9.66 42.26 -5.01
CA ARG A 534 -8.93 41.03 -4.60
C ARG A 534 -9.27 39.78 -5.41
N SER A 535 -10.51 39.65 -5.86
CA SER A 535 -11.00 38.48 -6.62
C SER A 535 -10.75 38.53 -8.13
N LEU A 536 -10.20 39.63 -8.66
CA LEU A 536 -10.02 39.87 -10.10
C LEU A 536 -8.97 38.91 -10.66
N THR A 537 -9.38 37.95 -11.49
CA THR A 537 -8.46 36.93 -12.03
C THR A 537 -7.72 37.37 -13.29
N THR A 538 -8.41 38.16 -14.13
CA THR A 538 -8.01 38.51 -15.49
C THR A 538 -8.75 39.76 -15.96
N LEU A 539 -8.04 40.67 -16.63
CA LEU A 539 -8.59 41.85 -17.29
C LEU A 539 -7.93 42.02 -18.67
N ASP A 540 -8.70 42.26 -19.72
CA ASP A 540 -8.14 42.57 -21.04
C ASP A 540 -7.93 44.08 -21.17
N VAL A 541 -6.66 44.48 -21.05
CA VAL A 541 -6.17 45.87 -21.16
C VAL A 541 -5.31 46.08 -22.42
N SER A 542 -5.23 45.06 -23.29
CA SER A 542 -4.25 44.94 -24.38
C SER A 542 -4.40 45.97 -25.52
N LYS A 543 -5.47 46.78 -25.51
CA LYS A 543 -5.74 47.83 -26.51
C LYS A 543 -6.06 49.20 -25.90
N TRP A 544 -5.88 49.37 -24.59
CA TRP A 544 -6.15 50.65 -23.93
C TRP A 544 -5.17 51.73 -24.45
N GLN A 545 -5.72 52.88 -24.85
CA GLN A 545 -4.92 54.01 -25.33
C GLN A 545 -4.42 54.83 -24.15
N THR A 546 -3.27 54.47 -23.59
CA THR A 546 -2.78 55.00 -22.30
C THR A 546 -1.90 56.25 -22.41
N GLY A 547 -1.50 56.68 -23.61
CA GLY A 547 -0.42 57.66 -23.83
C GLY A 547 -0.59 59.05 -23.18
N ASN A 548 -1.82 59.45 -22.87
CA ASN A 548 -2.14 60.73 -22.19
C ASN A 548 -2.28 60.59 -20.66
N ILE A 549 -2.25 59.38 -20.11
CA ILE A 549 -2.44 59.13 -18.67
C ILE A 549 -1.17 59.56 -17.91
N THR A 550 -1.31 60.55 -17.04
CA THR A 550 -0.21 61.07 -16.22
C THR A 550 -0.04 60.30 -14.91
N THR A 551 -1.12 59.73 -14.39
CA THR A 551 -1.14 59.07 -13.08
C THR A 551 -1.93 57.76 -13.11
N MET A 552 -1.24 56.66 -12.77
CA MET A 552 -1.78 55.30 -12.58
C MET A 552 -1.46 54.75 -11.17
N GLN A 553 -1.17 55.63 -10.21
CA GLN A 553 -0.85 55.24 -8.83
C GLN A 553 -1.89 54.27 -8.26
N ASN A 554 -1.42 53.20 -7.61
CA ASN A 554 -2.25 52.20 -6.93
C ASN A 554 -3.32 51.51 -7.82
N MET A 555 -3.23 51.55 -9.16
CA MET A 555 -4.35 51.18 -10.05
C MET A 555 -4.82 49.72 -9.90
N PHE A 556 -3.89 48.76 -9.76
CA PHE A 556 -4.14 47.34 -9.50
C PHE A 556 -3.43 46.89 -8.21
N LEU A 557 -3.57 47.68 -7.14
CA LEU A 557 -2.91 47.43 -5.85
C LEU A 557 -3.82 46.57 -4.95
N TYR A 558 -3.33 45.42 -4.50
CA TYR A 558 -4.05 44.35 -3.80
C TYR A 558 -5.03 43.52 -4.66
N ASP A 559 -4.78 43.38 -5.95
CA ASP A 559 -5.57 42.52 -6.86
C ASP A 559 -5.03 41.08 -6.79
N MET A 560 -5.17 40.49 -5.60
CA MET A 560 -4.44 39.29 -5.17
C MET A 560 -4.59 38.08 -6.09
N GLN A 561 -5.73 37.93 -6.79
CA GLN A 561 -6.02 36.83 -7.71
C GLN A 561 -5.56 37.06 -9.16
N LEU A 562 -5.02 38.23 -9.50
CA LEU A 562 -4.59 38.57 -10.86
C LEU A 562 -3.33 37.76 -11.23
N THR A 563 -3.43 36.93 -12.27
CA THR A 563 -2.32 36.03 -12.67
C THR A 563 -1.43 36.58 -13.78
N ASN A 564 -1.99 37.40 -14.67
CA ASN A 564 -1.30 38.04 -15.79
C ASN A 564 -2.07 39.29 -16.22
N LEU A 565 -1.36 40.30 -16.74
CA LEU A 565 -1.94 41.50 -17.32
C LEU A 565 -1.12 41.94 -18.54
N ASP A 566 -1.73 42.01 -19.72
CA ASP A 566 -1.04 42.40 -20.95
C ASP A 566 -0.96 43.93 -21.11
N VAL A 567 0.04 44.51 -20.45
CA VAL A 567 0.40 45.94 -20.56
C VAL A 567 1.50 46.21 -21.61
N SER A 568 1.78 45.23 -22.48
CA SER A 568 2.90 45.31 -23.44
C SER A 568 2.67 46.34 -24.55
N SER A 569 1.40 46.68 -24.82
CA SER A 569 0.96 47.68 -25.80
C SER A 569 0.80 49.09 -25.22
N TRP A 570 0.97 49.26 -23.91
CA TRP A 570 0.73 50.52 -23.23
C TRP A 570 1.81 51.56 -23.60
N ASP A 571 1.34 52.70 -24.11
CA ASP A 571 2.13 53.90 -24.27
C ASP A 571 2.16 54.67 -22.94
N THR A 572 3.35 54.98 -22.45
CA THR A 572 3.58 55.61 -21.14
C THR A 572 4.32 56.93 -21.22
N HIS A 573 4.48 57.55 -22.40
CA HIS A 573 5.33 58.73 -22.56
C HIS A 573 4.89 59.96 -21.72
N SER A 574 3.62 60.05 -21.31
CA SER A 574 3.12 61.11 -20.41
C SER A 574 3.08 60.71 -18.92
N LEU A 575 3.42 59.45 -18.59
CA LEU A 575 3.23 58.87 -17.26
C LEU A 575 4.27 59.42 -16.28
N GLN A 576 3.79 60.11 -15.24
CA GLN A 576 4.62 60.77 -14.22
C GLN A 576 4.58 60.01 -12.89
N ASN A 577 3.45 59.41 -12.53
CA ASN A 577 3.25 58.72 -11.27
C ASN A 577 2.54 57.37 -11.45
N ALA A 578 3.25 56.29 -11.16
CA ALA A 578 2.72 54.93 -11.18
C ALA A 578 3.03 54.16 -9.89
N ALA A 579 3.27 54.85 -8.77
CA ALA A 579 3.63 54.21 -7.51
C ALA A 579 2.63 53.09 -7.12
N TYR A 580 3.17 51.94 -6.70
CA TYR A 580 2.38 50.75 -6.32
C TYR A 580 1.40 50.22 -7.39
N LEU A 581 1.59 50.53 -8.68
CA LEU A 581 0.67 50.17 -9.77
C LEU A 581 0.21 48.70 -9.76
N PHE A 582 1.10 47.73 -9.53
CA PHE A 582 0.77 46.29 -9.46
C PHE A 582 1.00 45.66 -8.07
N GLY A 583 1.16 46.48 -7.01
CA GLY A 583 1.67 45.99 -5.74
C GLY A 583 0.74 45.01 -5.02
N TRP A 584 1.34 44.05 -4.31
CA TRP A 584 0.69 42.98 -3.54
C TRP A 584 -0.18 42.04 -4.38
N ASN A 585 0.14 41.90 -5.67
CA ASN A 585 -0.54 40.97 -6.56
C ASN A 585 0.11 39.58 -6.43
N TYR A 586 -0.22 38.90 -5.33
CA TYR A 586 0.45 37.67 -4.87
C TYR A 586 0.53 36.54 -5.91
N ASN A 587 -0.41 36.48 -6.87
CA ASN A 587 -0.46 35.47 -7.92
C ASN A 587 0.04 35.95 -9.30
N LEU A 588 0.48 37.21 -9.44
CA LEU A 588 0.93 37.77 -10.72
C LEU A 588 2.22 37.11 -11.16
N GLU A 589 2.16 36.26 -12.19
CA GLU A 589 3.29 35.43 -12.60
C GLU A 589 4.22 36.13 -13.60
N THR A 590 3.65 36.98 -14.47
CA THR A 590 4.33 37.56 -15.62
C THR A 590 3.92 39.00 -15.87
N ILE A 591 4.89 39.88 -16.15
CA ILE A 591 4.63 41.24 -16.65
C ILE A 591 5.58 41.60 -17.80
N ASP A 592 5.12 42.39 -18.75
CA ASP A 592 5.91 42.87 -19.89
C ASP A 592 5.80 44.40 -19.98
N ILE A 593 6.87 45.09 -19.57
CA ILE A 593 6.97 46.57 -19.62
C ILE A 593 8.02 47.01 -20.63
N SER A 594 8.29 46.18 -21.64
CA SER A 594 9.43 46.37 -22.55
C SER A 594 9.31 47.55 -23.51
N ASN A 595 8.09 48.01 -23.77
CA ASN A 595 7.79 49.19 -24.60
C ASN A 595 7.57 50.48 -23.79
N TRP A 596 7.59 50.42 -22.45
CA TRP A 596 7.31 51.59 -21.61
C TRP A 596 8.43 52.62 -21.72
N ASP A 597 8.08 53.85 -22.09
CA ASP A 597 8.93 55.01 -21.87
C ASP A 597 8.80 55.44 -20.41
N THR A 598 9.89 55.25 -19.65
CA THR A 598 9.96 55.63 -18.24
C THR A 598 10.64 56.99 -18.01
N SER A 599 10.85 57.80 -19.07
CA SER A 599 11.62 59.05 -18.99
C SER A 599 10.94 60.21 -18.27
N GLN A 600 9.60 60.24 -18.19
CA GLN A 600 8.84 61.29 -17.51
C GLN A 600 8.42 60.94 -16.07
N LEU A 601 8.77 59.74 -15.60
CA LEU A 601 8.39 59.27 -14.27
C LEU A 601 9.13 60.00 -13.16
N THR A 602 8.35 60.59 -12.26
CA THR A 602 8.83 61.23 -11.02
C THR A 602 8.49 60.42 -9.77
N ASN A 603 7.59 59.44 -9.87
CA ASN A 603 7.22 58.55 -8.76
C ASN A 603 6.87 57.13 -9.28
N PHE A 604 7.88 56.26 -9.35
CA PHE A 604 7.78 54.86 -9.83
C PHE A 604 8.01 53.81 -8.72
N LYS A 605 7.90 54.23 -7.45
CA LYS A 605 8.27 53.40 -6.30
C LYS A 605 7.34 52.21 -6.09
N SER A 606 7.92 51.10 -5.64
CA SER A 606 7.21 49.95 -5.04
C SER A 606 6.13 49.32 -5.92
N ILE A 607 6.27 49.38 -7.25
CA ILE A 607 5.32 48.86 -8.23
C ILE A 607 5.13 47.34 -8.14
N PHE A 608 6.18 46.60 -7.82
CA PHE A 608 6.17 45.14 -7.67
C PHE A 608 6.33 44.70 -6.20
N ILE A 609 5.95 45.55 -5.25
CA ILE A 609 6.14 45.27 -3.83
C ILE A 609 5.21 44.13 -3.39
N GLY A 610 5.77 43.04 -2.89
CA GLY A 610 4.98 41.90 -2.43
C GLY A 610 4.45 40.97 -3.52
N ASP A 611 4.85 41.16 -4.77
CA ASP A 611 4.43 40.31 -5.91
C ASP A 611 5.20 38.98 -5.88
N THR A 612 4.87 38.13 -4.91
CA THR A 612 5.65 36.95 -4.54
C THR A 612 5.63 35.81 -5.56
N ALA A 613 4.81 35.88 -6.61
CA ALA A 613 4.78 34.92 -7.71
C ALA A 613 5.43 35.43 -9.01
N LEU A 614 5.90 36.69 -9.06
CA LEU A 614 6.41 37.32 -10.28
C LEU A 614 7.71 36.64 -10.73
N LYS A 615 7.56 35.65 -11.62
CA LYS A 615 8.61 34.71 -12.07
C LYS A 615 9.11 34.97 -13.48
N LYS A 616 8.48 35.90 -14.21
CA LYS A 616 8.95 36.46 -15.49
C LYS A 616 8.74 37.97 -15.54
N ILE A 617 9.76 38.71 -15.94
CA ILE A 617 9.64 40.13 -16.30
C ILE A 617 10.36 40.40 -17.63
N THR A 618 9.68 41.02 -18.59
CA THR A 618 10.31 41.55 -19.81
C THR A 618 10.60 43.04 -19.62
N LEU A 619 11.82 43.47 -19.95
CA LEU A 619 12.32 44.82 -19.74
C LEU A 619 12.84 45.43 -21.05
N GLY A 620 12.67 46.73 -21.20
CA GLY A 620 13.15 47.52 -22.33
C GLY A 620 14.45 48.25 -22.02
N ARG A 621 15.17 48.70 -23.04
CA ARG A 621 16.41 49.49 -22.85
C ARG A 621 16.22 50.78 -22.06
N ASN A 622 15.02 51.35 -22.12
CA ASN A 622 14.69 52.61 -21.45
C ASN A 622 14.14 52.40 -20.04
N SER A 623 13.70 51.19 -19.68
CA SER A 623 13.02 50.88 -18.43
C SER A 623 13.90 51.21 -17.22
N VAL A 624 13.35 51.94 -16.25
CA VAL A 624 14.01 52.26 -14.98
C VAL A 624 13.38 51.45 -13.84
N LEU A 625 14.20 50.73 -13.08
CA LEU A 625 13.76 49.96 -11.89
C LEU A 625 14.25 50.55 -10.55
N GLN A 626 15.22 51.48 -10.59
CA GLN A 626 15.78 52.11 -9.40
C GLN A 626 16.40 53.50 -9.70
N ASP A 627 16.26 54.42 -8.76
CA ASP A 627 17.02 55.67 -8.67
C ASP A 627 17.61 55.86 -7.25
N ASP A 628 18.26 57.00 -6.97
CA ASP A 628 18.89 57.28 -5.67
C ASP A 628 17.89 57.42 -4.50
N THR A 629 16.59 57.53 -4.81
CA THR A 629 15.47 57.81 -3.88
C THR A 629 14.33 56.80 -3.95
N THR A 630 14.16 56.09 -5.08
CA THR A 630 13.10 55.08 -5.27
C THR A 630 13.59 53.76 -5.85
N SER A 631 12.82 52.69 -5.58
CA SER A 631 13.00 51.35 -6.17
C SER A 631 11.62 50.77 -6.43
N VAL A 632 11.46 50.00 -7.52
CA VAL A 632 10.20 49.29 -7.83
C VAL A 632 9.83 48.20 -6.83
N GLY A 633 10.73 47.83 -5.91
CA GLY A 633 10.44 46.84 -4.87
C GLY A 633 10.38 45.39 -5.36
N LEU A 634 11.09 45.06 -6.45
CA LEU A 634 11.12 43.72 -7.03
C LEU A 634 11.58 42.68 -6.00
N GLN A 635 10.76 41.66 -5.76
CA GLN A 635 10.99 40.67 -4.71
C GLN A 635 12.25 39.82 -4.97
N ALA A 636 12.89 39.35 -3.89
CA ALA A 636 13.99 38.41 -3.99
C ALA A 636 13.49 37.05 -4.51
N VAL A 637 14.14 36.50 -5.54
CA VAL A 637 13.82 35.15 -6.05
C VAL A 637 13.97 34.12 -4.92
N PRO A 638 13.01 33.20 -4.73
CA PRO A 638 13.14 32.14 -3.74
C PRO A 638 14.37 31.26 -3.97
N ASN A 639 15.08 30.92 -2.90
CA ASN A 639 16.15 29.91 -2.91
C ASN A 639 15.64 28.67 -2.15
N ASN A 640 15.25 27.63 -2.89
CA ASN A 640 14.60 26.43 -2.38
C ASN A 640 14.79 25.24 -3.35
N ALA A 641 14.02 24.16 -3.16
CA ALA A 641 14.07 22.96 -4.02
C ALA A 641 13.56 23.20 -5.47
N ALA A 642 12.90 24.32 -5.76
CA ALA A 642 12.36 24.64 -7.08
C ALA A 642 13.13 25.76 -7.79
N TYR A 643 13.73 26.72 -7.05
CA TYR A 643 14.41 27.89 -7.60
C TYR A 643 15.74 28.19 -6.88
N THR A 644 16.72 28.74 -7.59
CA THR A 644 18.10 28.89 -7.10
C THR A 644 18.39 30.20 -6.36
N GLY A 645 17.42 31.11 -6.27
CA GLY A 645 17.62 32.48 -5.77
C GLY A 645 18.09 33.49 -6.82
N TYR A 646 18.11 33.13 -8.11
CA TYR A 646 18.56 33.99 -9.20
C TYR A 646 17.50 34.16 -10.30
N TRP A 647 17.46 35.34 -10.91
CA TRP A 647 16.93 35.57 -12.24
C TRP A 647 17.93 35.09 -13.30
N LEU A 648 17.41 34.60 -14.42
CA LEU A 648 18.12 34.16 -15.61
C LEU A 648 17.64 34.99 -16.80
N ASN A 649 18.55 35.61 -17.55
CA ASN A 649 18.18 36.29 -18.81
C ASN A 649 18.22 35.34 -20.02
N THR A 650 17.84 35.81 -21.22
CA THR A 650 17.85 34.97 -22.44
C THR A 650 19.25 34.46 -22.83
N ALA A 651 20.32 35.12 -22.37
CA ALA A 651 21.70 34.68 -22.55
C ALA A 651 22.20 33.67 -21.48
N GLY A 652 21.39 33.32 -20.49
CA GLY A 652 21.75 32.39 -19.40
C GLY A 652 22.60 33.00 -18.29
N GLN A 653 22.68 34.34 -18.20
CA GLN A 653 23.37 35.06 -17.14
C GLN A 653 22.49 35.14 -15.89
N LYS A 654 23.10 34.98 -14.71
CA LYS A 654 22.41 34.96 -13.41
C LYS A 654 22.48 36.32 -12.72
N PHE A 655 21.37 36.75 -12.12
CA PHE A 655 21.28 38.00 -11.35
C PHE A 655 20.41 37.81 -10.11
N THR A 656 20.84 38.28 -8.95
CA THR A 656 19.91 38.54 -7.83
C THR A 656 18.96 39.69 -8.21
N SER A 657 17.81 39.82 -7.54
CA SER A 657 16.87 40.94 -7.82
C SER A 657 17.51 42.32 -7.61
N ALA A 658 18.50 42.44 -6.72
CA ALA A 658 19.27 43.67 -6.52
C ALA A 658 20.22 43.97 -7.69
N GLU A 659 20.93 42.96 -8.20
CA GLU A 659 21.77 43.10 -9.40
C GLU A 659 20.94 43.41 -10.64
N LEU A 660 19.75 42.81 -10.78
CA LEU A 660 18.81 43.10 -11.85
C LEU A 660 18.31 44.56 -11.78
N MET A 661 17.88 45.04 -10.61
CA MET A 661 17.49 46.45 -10.46
C MET A 661 18.66 47.42 -10.75
N ALA A 662 19.89 47.06 -10.37
CA ALA A 662 21.08 47.86 -10.67
C ALA A 662 21.44 47.93 -12.17
N LEU A 663 21.11 46.91 -12.99
CA LEU A 663 21.27 47.02 -14.45
C LEU A 663 20.36 48.10 -15.06
N TYR A 664 19.20 48.33 -14.46
CA TYR A 664 18.16 49.25 -14.91
C TYR A 664 18.03 50.47 -13.97
N GLN A 665 19.15 50.92 -13.40
CA GLN A 665 19.19 52.19 -12.66
C GLN A 665 19.04 53.39 -13.60
N THR A 666 18.53 54.52 -13.09
CA THR A 666 18.46 55.78 -13.84
C THR A 666 19.81 56.17 -14.47
N GLY A 667 19.81 56.47 -15.76
CA GLY A 667 21.02 56.80 -16.53
C GLY A 667 21.93 55.61 -16.86
N SER A 668 21.48 54.36 -16.63
CA SER A 668 22.22 53.16 -17.03
C SER A 668 22.52 53.14 -18.53
N THR A 669 23.78 52.83 -18.86
CA THR A 669 24.22 52.55 -20.24
C THR A 669 24.41 51.05 -20.49
N THR A 670 24.15 50.22 -19.48
CA THR A 670 24.24 48.75 -19.51
C THR A 670 22.87 48.06 -19.62
N ALA A 671 21.77 48.82 -19.53
CA ALA A 671 20.42 48.31 -19.74
C ALA A 671 20.23 47.75 -21.16
N VAL A 672 19.61 46.57 -21.26
CA VAL A 672 19.30 45.89 -22.52
C VAL A 672 17.79 45.65 -22.64
N ALA A 673 17.30 45.31 -23.82
CA ALA A 673 15.96 44.76 -23.96
C ALA A 673 16.08 43.23 -23.86
N ASP A 674 15.49 42.62 -22.83
CA ASP A 674 15.68 41.21 -22.49
C ASP A 674 14.49 40.67 -21.66
N THR A 675 14.39 39.35 -21.53
CA THR A 675 13.43 38.67 -20.67
C THR A 675 14.16 37.99 -19.53
N TYR A 676 13.75 38.28 -18.29
CA TYR A 676 14.28 37.65 -17.09
C TYR A 676 13.25 36.68 -16.52
N THR A 677 13.68 35.46 -16.20
CA THR A 677 12.86 34.43 -15.55
C THR A 677 13.53 33.92 -14.27
N TRP A 678 12.79 33.40 -13.30
CA TRP A 678 13.42 32.70 -12.17
C TRP A 678 14.18 31.46 -12.66
N GLN A 679 15.43 31.30 -12.21
CA GLN A 679 16.19 30.09 -12.50
C GLN A 679 15.63 28.90 -11.69
N GLU A 680 15.06 27.94 -12.41
CA GLU A 680 14.71 26.62 -11.88
C GLU A 680 15.94 25.91 -11.29
N ASN A 681 15.77 25.30 -10.12
CA ASN A 681 16.79 24.51 -9.46
C ASN A 681 16.80 23.07 -10.00
N LYS A 682 17.79 22.73 -10.82
CA LYS A 682 17.88 21.43 -11.51
C LYS A 682 18.67 20.39 -10.73
N SER A 683 18.95 20.64 -9.46
CA SER A 683 19.60 19.66 -8.60
C SER A 683 18.74 18.42 -8.40
N SER A 684 19.40 17.29 -8.30
CA SER A 684 18.77 15.99 -8.05
C SER A 684 19.73 15.07 -7.33
N ILE A 685 19.21 14.01 -6.72
CA ILE A 685 20.02 12.94 -6.17
C ILE A 685 19.28 11.61 -6.27
N LYS A 686 20.00 10.56 -6.69
CA LYS A 686 19.49 9.21 -6.86
C LYS A 686 20.46 8.22 -6.22
N VAL A 687 19.87 7.31 -5.45
CA VAL A 687 20.57 6.23 -4.75
C VAL A 687 19.85 4.92 -5.01
N GLN A 688 20.54 3.81 -4.75
CA GLN A 688 20.03 2.46 -4.84
C GLN A 688 20.22 1.73 -3.50
N ASP A 689 19.40 0.73 -3.24
CA ASP A 689 19.61 -0.19 -2.12
C ASP A 689 20.72 -1.19 -2.45
N THR A 690 21.44 -1.66 -1.44
CA THR A 690 22.47 -2.71 -1.60
C THR A 690 22.33 -3.78 -0.52
N THR A 691 22.90 -4.96 -0.81
CA THR A 691 23.00 -6.08 0.13
C THR A 691 24.45 -6.55 0.16
N VAL A 692 25.00 -6.75 1.36
CA VAL A 692 26.37 -7.23 1.58
C VAL A 692 26.36 -8.32 2.65
N THR A 693 27.29 -9.27 2.57
CA THR A 693 27.46 -10.29 3.61
C THR A 693 28.28 -9.74 4.77
N GLN A 694 27.94 -10.13 6.00
CA GLN A 694 28.67 -9.77 7.21
C GLN A 694 30.15 -10.13 7.10
N THR A 695 31.02 -9.18 7.46
CA THR A 695 32.49 -9.31 7.36
C THR A 695 33.19 -8.50 8.48
N PRO A 696 34.31 -8.96 9.05
CA PRO A 696 35.00 -8.27 10.16
C PRO A 696 35.70 -6.97 9.71
N THR A 697 35.85 -6.76 8.40
CA THR A 697 36.50 -5.59 7.81
C THR A 697 35.49 -4.79 6.99
N ASN A 698 35.35 -3.49 7.26
CA ASN A 698 34.35 -2.69 6.56
C ASN A 698 34.67 -2.54 5.06
N THR A 699 33.87 -3.22 4.23
CA THR A 699 34.00 -3.24 2.77
C THR A 699 33.13 -2.18 2.07
N TRP A 700 32.07 -1.71 2.72
CA TRP A 700 31.08 -0.81 2.14
C TRP A 700 31.65 0.60 1.94
N LYS A 701 31.29 1.25 0.82
CA LYS A 701 31.68 2.61 0.49
C LYS A 701 30.48 3.41 -0.01
N VAL A 702 30.50 4.72 0.26
CA VAL A 702 29.46 5.68 -0.18
C VAL A 702 29.13 5.56 -1.68
N LYS A 703 30.12 5.22 -2.51
CA LYS A 703 29.95 5.03 -3.97
C LYS A 703 29.21 3.76 -4.40
N ASP A 704 28.91 2.83 -3.50
CA ASP A 704 28.27 1.55 -3.84
C ASP A 704 26.74 1.68 -3.92
N ASN A 705 26.17 2.65 -3.22
CA ASN A 705 24.73 3.00 -3.23
C ASN A 705 24.43 4.30 -3.99
N PHE A 706 25.42 5.07 -4.40
CA PHE A 706 25.23 6.27 -5.24
C PHE A 706 24.92 5.87 -6.70
N VAL A 707 23.89 6.47 -7.30
CA VAL A 707 23.53 6.24 -8.71
C VAL A 707 23.87 7.45 -9.57
N SER A 708 23.34 8.63 -9.23
CA SER A 708 23.69 9.91 -9.86
C SER A 708 23.17 11.10 -9.06
N ALA A 709 23.70 12.29 -9.35
CA ALA A 709 23.20 13.56 -8.84
C ALA A 709 23.45 14.66 -9.86
N THR A 710 22.76 15.80 -9.71
CA THR A 710 22.98 17.00 -10.53
C THR A 710 23.12 18.27 -9.69
N ASP A 711 23.88 19.24 -10.20
CA ASP A 711 23.95 20.59 -9.65
C ASP A 711 22.71 21.43 -10.01
N SER A 712 22.68 22.68 -9.55
CA SER A 712 21.53 23.57 -9.74
C SER A 712 21.31 23.99 -11.20
N ASP A 713 22.32 23.89 -12.05
CA ASP A 713 22.25 24.15 -13.50
C ASP A 713 21.88 22.89 -14.31
N GLY A 714 22.00 21.70 -13.68
CA GLY A 714 21.64 20.39 -14.23
C GLY A 714 22.85 19.55 -14.68
N GLN A 715 24.08 19.96 -14.33
CA GLN A 715 25.29 19.21 -14.65
C GLN A 715 25.48 18.02 -13.70
N GLU A 716 26.07 16.94 -14.18
CA GLU A 716 26.30 15.72 -13.39
C GLU A 716 27.34 15.93 -12.27
N LEU A 717 27.00 15.53 -11.04
CA LEU A 717 27.87 15.58 -9.87
C LEU A 717 28.47 14.22 -9.54
N GLY A 718 29.73 14.22 -9.11
CA GLY A 718 30.40 13.01 -8.63
C GLY A 718 30.04 12.71 -7.18
N VAL A 719 30.25 11.45 -6.76
CA VAL A 719 30.04 11.03 -5.37
C VAL A 719 30.92 11.79 -4.35
N ALA A 720 31.99 12.45 -4.80
CA ALA A 720 32.84 13.30 -3.95
C ALA A 720 32.21 14.66 -3.62
N ASP A 721 31.25 15.11 -4.42
CA ASP A 721 30.51 16.37 -4.24
C ASP A 721 29.27 16.18 -3.34
N ILE A 722 29.01 14.93 -2.92
CA ILE A 722 27.84 14.51 -2.14
C ILE A 722 28.26 14.27 -0.70
N THR A 723 27.50 14.84 0.24
CA THR A 723 27.68 14.58 1.68
C THR A 723 26.76 13.45 2.13
N THR A 724 27.15 12.71 3.17
CA THR A 724 26.35 11.61 3.72
C THR A 724 26.24 11.69 5.24
N ASP A 725 25.06 11.35 5.75
CA ASP A 725 24.81 11.07 7.17
C ASP A 725 24.40 9.61 7.37
N GLY A 726 24.75 9.04 8.52
CA GLY A 726 24.69 7.61 8.81
C GLY A 726 25.99 6.85 8.47
N THR A 727 26.16 5.67 9.06
CA THR A 727 27.32 4.78 8.86
C THR A 727 26.85 3.34 8.72
N VAL A 728 27.60 2.54 7.95
CA VAL A 728 27.37 1.09 7.80
C VAL A 728 28.46 0.34 8.59
N ASP A 729 28.04 -0.59 9.44
CA ASP A 729 28.93 -1.48 10.18
C ASP A 729 28.74 -2.93 9.70
N THR A 730 29.49 -3.33 8.67
CA THR A 730 29.39 -4.67 8.08
C THR A 730 29.80 -5.80 9.03
N SER A 731 30.32 -5.50 10.23
CA SER A 731 30.64 -6.54 11.23
C SER A 731 29.41 -7.09 11.94
N LYS A 732 28.25 -6.45 11.81
CA LYS A 732 26.97 -6.88 12.42
C LYS A 732 25.90 -7.04 11.35
N ALA A 733 25.18 -8.15 11.41
CA ALA A 733 23.97 -8.33 10.60
C ALA A 733 22.90 -7.30 10.99
N GLY A 734 22.19 -6.75 9.99
CA GLY A 734 21.19 -5.71 10.23
C GLY A 734 20.82 -4.91 8.97
N THR A 735 19.91 -3.96 9.15
CA THR A 735 19.60 -2.95 8.13
C THR A 735 20.16 -1.61 8.56
N TYR A 736 20.97 -1.02 7.70
CA TYR A 736 21.56 0.32 7.86
C TYR A 736 20.90 1.27 6.87
N TYR A 737 20.80 2.53 7.24
CA TYR A 737 20.29 3.60 6.38
C TYR A 737 21.35 4.69 6.29
N VAL A 738 21.66 5.11 5.07
CA VAL A 738 22.59 6.22 4.79
C VAL A 738 21.82 7.27 4.01
N THR A 739 21.77 8.48 4.54
CA THR A 739 21.16 9.64 3.89
C THR A 739 22.21 10.33 3.06
N TYR A 740 22.01 10.38 1.75
CA TYR A 740 22.83 11.13 0.81
C TYR A 740 22.23 12.53 0.65
N ILE A 741 23.08 13.56 0.61
CA ILE A 741 22.69 14.97 0.70
C ILE A 741 23.42 15.76 -0.40
N ASN A 742 22.63 16.36 -1.28
CA ASN A 742 23.07 17.28 -2.34
C ASN A 742 22.54 18.70 -2.05
N GLY A 743 23.45 19.61 -1.75
CA GLY A 743 23.12 20.98 -1.35
C GLY A 743 22.24 21.04 -0.09
N ALA A 744 21.43 22.09 0.02
CA ALA A 744 20.59 22.34 1.20
C ALA A 744 19.19 21.69 1.14
N PHE A 745 18.78 21.15 0.00
CA PHE A 745 17.36 20.80 -0.26
C PHE A 745 17.12 19.37 -0.76
N PHE A 746 18.12 18.69 -1.31
CA PHE A 746 17.94 17.39 -1.96
C PHE A 746 18.58 16.29 -1.12
N THR A 747 17.77 15.33 -0.67
CA THR A 747 18.25 14.16 0.06
C THR A 747 17.61 12.88 -0.48
N ALA A 748 18.32 11.77 -0.40
CA ALA A 748 17.78 10.45 -0.65
C ALA A 748 18.42 9.42 0.30
N VAL A 749 17.61 8.49 0.79
CA VAL A 749 18.06 7.47 1.76
C VAL A 749 18.26 6.15 1.03
N ALA A 750 19.46 5.59 1.13
CA ALA A 750 19.75 4.23 0.68
C ALA A 750 19.60 3.25 1.86
N LYS A 751 19.00 2.08 1.60
CA LYS A 751 19.01 0.96 2.54
C LYS A 751 20.16 0.01 2.21
N ILE A 752 21.01 -0.25 3.19
CA ILE A 752 22.10 -1.23 3.11
C ILE A 752 21.75 -2.40 4.02
N THR A 753 21.54 -3.58 3.43
CA THR A 753 21.22 -4.80 4.17
C THR A 753 22.48 -5.62 4.39
N VAL A 754 22.96 -5.71 5.63
CA VAL A 754 24.05 -6.62 6.01
C VAL A 754 23.43 -7.95 6.41
N LEU A 755 23.60 -8.98 5.58
CA LEU A 755 23.12 -10.34 5.87
C LEU A 755 24.08 -11.04 6.83
N GLU A 756 23.52 -11.73 7.83
CA GLU A 756 24.27 -12.64 8.70
C GLU A 756 24.94 -13.74 7.86
N THR A 757 26.19 -14.09 8.21
CA THR A 757 26.90 -15.17 7.50
C THR A 757 26.26 -16.52 7.82
N GLN A 758 25.88 -17.28 6.80
CA GLN A 758 25.32 -18.63 6.96
C GLN A 758 26.41 -19.71 7.09
N ALA A 759 27.65 -19.28 7.35
CA ALA A 759 28.77 -20.19 7.56
C ALA A 759 28.68 -20.87 8.93
N THR A 760 28.78 -22.20 8.91
CA THR A 760 28.69 -23.05 10.10
C THR A 760 29.87 -24.02 10.15
N LEU A 761 30.18 -24.49 11.36
CA LEU A 761 31.12 -25.57 11.60
C LEU A 761 30.44 -26.52 12.58
N ASN A 762 30.28 -27.79 12.20
CA ASN A 762 29.71 -28.83 13.05
C ASN A 762 30.71 -29.97 13.23
N VAL A 763 31.24 -30.09 14.44
CA VAL A 763 32.23 -31.09 14.83
C VAL A 763 31.86 -31.66 16.19
N GLU A 764 31.91 -32.98 16.33
CA GLU A 764 31.54 -33.70 17.54
C GLU A 764 32.77 -34.28 18.25
N SER A 765 32.65 -34.57 19.54
CA SER A 765 33.68 -35.30 20.30
C SER A 765 33.47 -36.81 20.16
N SER A 766 34.56 -37.59 20.21
CA SER A 766 34.53 -39.02 19.93
C SER A 766 35.24 -39.86 21.01
N THR A 767 34.87 -41.14 21.07
CA THR A 767 35.50 -42.13 21.95
C THR A 767 36.06 -43.25 21.08
N VAL A 768 37.30 -43.65 21.33
CA VAL A 768 38.07 -44.58 20.51
C VAL A 768 38.61 -45.69 21.40
N ILE A 769 38.37 -46.95 21.01
CA ILE A 769 38.85 -48.11 21.77
C ILE A 769 40.35 -48.30 21.51
N LYS A 770 41.10 -48.74 22.53
CA LYS A 770 42.54 -49.02 22.43
C LYS A 770 42.89 -49.85 21.18
N GLY A 771 43.73 -49.31 20.31
CA GLY A 771 44.18 -49.96 19.07
C GLY A 771 43.25 -49.77 17.85
N GLN A 772 42.11 -49.11 18.01
CA GLN A 772 41.27 -48.66 16.89
C GLN A 772 41.98 -47.53 16.13
N THR A 773 41.83 -47.52 14.80
CA THR A 773 42.24 -46.42 13.93
C THR A 773 41.26 -45.26 14.02
N TRP A 774 41.77 -44.03 14.12
CA TRP A 774 40.98 -42.80 14.17
C TRP A 774 41.58 -41.76 13.22
N THR A 775 40.73 -40.93 12.62
CA THR A 775 41.08 -39.81 11.74
C THR A 775 40.29 -38.56 12.12
N ALA A 776 40.79 -37.38 11.71
CA ALA A 776 40.07 -36.14 11.95
C ALA A 776 38.69 -36.07 11.26
N GLU A 777 38.50 -36.81 10.17
CA GLU A 777 37.23 -36.80 9.42
C GLU A 777 36.09 -37.47 10.21
N ASP A 778 36.40 -38.46 11.06
CA ASP A 778 35.41 -39.16 11.91
C ASP A 778 34.61 -38.22 12.83
N ASN A 779 35.23 -37.11 13.24
CA ASN A 779 34.63 -36.10 14.11
C ASN A 779 33.92 -34.95 13.35
N PHE A 780 34.11 -34.84 12.04
CA PHE A 780 33.48 -33.82 11.20
C PHE A 780 32.06 -34.23 10.80
N LYS A 781 31.07 -33.35 11.06
CA LYS A 781 29.65 -33.58 10.72
C LYS A 781 29.14 -32.64 9.64
N GLY A 782 29.96 -31.69 9.21
CA GLY A 782 29.69 -30.74 8.13
C GLY A 782 30.15 -29.33 8.46
N ALA A 783 30.31 -28.52 7.42
CA ALA A 783 30.48 -27.07 7.52
C ALA A 783 29.77 -26.42 6.33
N THR A 784 29.48 -25.13 6.45
CA THR A 784 28.91 -24.33 5.35
C THR A 784 29.70 -23.06 5.10
N ASP A 785 29.67 -22.58 3.85
CA ASP A 785 30.18 -21.27 3.47
C ASP A 785 29.21 -20.15 3.89
N ALA A 786 29.60 -18.89 3.65
CA ALA A 786 28.78 -17.73 4.03
C ALA A 786 27.39 -17.67 3.36
N ASN A 787 27.16 -18.47 2.33
CA ASN A 787 25.91 -18.59 1.57
C ASN A 787 25.11 -19.85 1.95
N GLY A 788 25.56 -20.62 2.96
CA GLY A 788 24.93 -21.87 3.39
C GLY A 788 25.25 -23.08 2.50
N GLN A 789 26.19 -22.98 1.55
CA GLN A 789 26.61 -24.11 0.72
C GLN A 789 27.56 -25.03 1.49
N PRO A 790 27.47 -26.36 1.36
CA PRO A 790 28.32 -27.29 2.10
C PRO A 790 29.79 -27.17 1.69
N LEU A 791 30.68 -27.13 2.69
CA LEU A 791 32.12 -27.17 2.51
C LEU A 791 32.64 -28.61 2.62
N ASP A 792 33.59 -28.95 1.74
CA ASP A 792 34.32 -30.21 1.76
C ASP A 792 35.35 -30.24 2.91
N PHE A 793 35.60 -31.42 3.48
CA PHE A 793 36.53 -31.58 4.61
C PHE A 793 37.95 -31.08 4.28
N SER A 794 38.40 -31.19 3.04
CA SER A 794 39.70 -30.70 2.56
C SER A 794 39.85 -29.17 2.61
N GLN A 795 38.76 -28.42 2.79
CA GLN A 795 38.77 -26.96 2.92
C GLN A 795 39.02 -26.49 4.37
N LEU A 796 39.07 -27.42 5.34
CA LEU A 796 39.30 -27.12 6.75
C LEU A 796 40.77 -27.32 7.15
N THR A 797 41.28 -26.41 7.97
CA THR A 797 42.56 -26.57 8.69
C THR A 797 42.30 -27.27 10.02
N VAL A 798 42.78 -28.50 10.16
CA VAL A 798 42.73 -29.28 11.40
C VAL A 798 44.08 -29.28 12.11
N THR A 799 44.07 -29.14 13.43
CA THR A 799 45.27 -29.13 14.28
C THR A 799 45.06 -29.99 15.54
N GLY A 800 46.15 -30.56 16.08
CA GLY A 800 46.12 -31.46 17.25
C GLY A 800 45.73 -32.91 16.94
N ASN A 801 45.16 -33.19 15.76
CA ASN A 801 44.89 -34.54 15.27
C ASN A 801 46.15 -35.43 15.21
N ASN A 802 47.31 -34.85 14.89
CA ASN A 802 48.61 -35.53 14.88
C ASN A 802 49.16 -35.88 16.28
N LEU A 803 48.48 -35.48 17.36
CA LEU A 803 48.83 -35.82 18.74
C LEU A 803 47.96 -36.95 19.31
N VAL A 804 46.91 -37.36 18.60
CA VAL A 804 45.98 -38.41 19.03
C VAL A 804 46.67 -39.77 18.96
N ASP A 805 46.91 -40.38 20.13
CA ASP A 805 47.58 -41.67 20.27
C ASP A 805 46.60 -42.71 20.85
N THR A 806 46.00 -43.51 19.97
CA THR A 806 44.98 -44.52 20.32
C THR A 806 45.55 -45.74 21.06
N SER A 807 46.84 -45.74 21.43
CA SER A 807 47.42 -46.72 22.35
C SER A 807 47.31 -46.33 23.83
N LYS A 808 47.21 -45.03 24.13
CA LYS A 808 47.26 -44.48 25.51
C LYS A 808 45.88 -44.34 26.16
N VAL A 809 45.34 -45.47 26.61
CA VAL A 809 44.10 -45.55 27.42
C VAL A 809 44.09 -44.52 28.57
N GLY A 810 42.94 -43.87 28.77
CA GLY A 810 42.74 -42.84 29.79
C GLY A 810 43.17 -41.44 29.36
N SER A 811 43.75 -41.29 28.15
CA SER A 811 44.11 -39.98 27.59
C SER A 811 42.93 -39.37 26.83
N THR A 812 42.83 -38.05 26.91
CA THR A 812 41.90 -37.23 26.13
C THR A 812 42.70 -36.22 25.32
N TYR A 813 42.47 -36.19 24.01
CA TYR A 813 43.18 -35.33 23.07
C TYR A 813 42.26 -34.23 22.54
N ALA A 814 42.76 -33.00 22.47
CA ALA A 814 42.04 -31.87 21.91
C ALA A 814 42.39 -31.72 20.41
N VAL A 815 41.37 -31.68 19.54
CA VAL A 815 41.52 -31.52 18.09
C VAL A 815 40.69 -30.32 17.64
N THR A 816 41.34 -29.37 16.97
CA THR A 816 40.71 -28.10 16.57
C THR A 816 40.56 -28.02 15.05
N TYR A 817 39.34 -27.79 14.60
CA TYR A 817 38.92 -27.64 13.21
C TYR A 817 38.66 -26.16 12.96
N SER A 818 39.13 -25.63 11.83
CA SER A 818 38.97 -24.20 11.53
C SER A 818 38.97 -23.91 10.03
N PHE A 819 38.28 -22.85 9.63
CA PHE A 819 38.35 -22.30 8.27
C PHE A 819 38.07 -20.79 8.28
N LYS A 820 38.20 -20.15 7.11
CA LYS A 820 37.69 -18.80 6.87
C LYS A 820 36.72 -18.79 5.71
N ASP A 821 35.61 -18.07 5.85
CA ASP A 821 34.68 -17.87 4.74
C ASP A 821 35.21 -16.85 3.72
N SER A 822 34.51 -16.72 2.59
CA SER A 822 34.84 -15.78 1.51
C SER A 822 34.70 -14.30 1.91
N ALA A 823 34.05 -14.01 3.04
CA ALA A 823 33.93 -12.67 3.63
C ALA A 823 35.01 -12.39 4.70
N GLY A 824 35.88 -13.37 4.99
CA GLY A 824 36.99 -13.26 5.93
C GLY A 824 36.65 -13.59 7.38
N ASN A 825 35.42 -14.00 7.69
CA ASN A 825 35.04 -14.47 9.03
C ASN A 825 35.78 -15.79 9.32
N ALA A 826 36.29 -15.94 10.55
CA ALA A 826 37.07 -17.11 10.95
C ALA A 826 36.26 -18.00 11.91
N PHE A 827 36.06 -19.26 11.52
CA PHE A 827 35.35 -20.27 12.30
C PHE A 827 36.36 -21.25 12.89
N SER A 828 36.20 -21.60 14.16
CA SER A 828 37.08 -22.53 14.86
C SER A 828 36.34 -23.22 16.00
N GLN A 829 36.47 -24.54 16.11
CA GLN A 829 35.93 -25.34 17.21
C GLN A 829 36.90 -26.46 17.59
N THR A 830 36.99 -26.72 18.90
CA THR A 830 37.82 -27.78 19.48
C THR A 830 36.94 -28.86 20.08
N VAL A 831 37.18 -30.11 19.68
CA VAL A 831 36.50 -31.31 20.19
C VAL A 831 37.49 -32.22 20.90
N THR A 832 37.00 -33.19 21.67
CA THR A 832 37.83 -34.17 22.34
C THR A 832 37.78 -35.54 21.67
N VAL A 833 38.91 -36.25 21.70
CA VAL A 833 39.03 -37.67 21.33
C VAL A 833 39.51 -38.41 22.57
N THR A 834 38.69 -39.31 23.11
CA THR A 834 38.98 -40.03 24.38
C THR A 834 39.31 -41.48 24.12
N VAL A 835 40.45 -41.97 24.63
CA VAL A 835 40.91 -43.35 24.41
C VAL A 835 40.54 -44.25 25.58
N VAL A 836 39.72 -45.28 25.32
CA VAL A 836 39.18 -46.20 26.35
C VAL A 836 39.70 -47.64 26.20
N ASN A 837 39.63 -48.43 27.28
CA ASN A 837 40.07 -49.83 27.25
C ASN A 837 39.00 -50.74 26.61
N SER A 838 39.43 -51.84 25.99
CA SER A 838 38.52 -52.91 25.56
C SER A 838 37.87 -53.61 26.77
N GLN A 839 36.60 -54.01 26.61
CA GLN A 839 35.80 -54.78 27.56
C GLN A 839 35.70 -56.28 27.20
N VAL A 840 36.63 -56.80 26.38
CA VAL A 840 36.62 -58.19 25.91
C VAL A 840 36.60 -59.21 27.05
N ALA A 841 35.72 -60.21 26.95
CA ALA A 841 35.58 -61.27 27.95
C ALA A 841 35.08 -62.60 27.34
N VAL A 842 35.29 -63.71 28.04
CA VAL A 842 34.74 -65.04 27.75
C VAL A 842 34.41 -65.75 29.06
N ASP A 843 33.28 -66.46 29.12
CA ASP A 843 32.88 -67.22 30.31
C ASP A 843 32.32 -68.61 29.96
N ALA A 844 32.57 -69.57 30.85
CA ALA A 844 32.29 -70.99 30.69
C ALA A 844 32.10 -71.69 32.06
N LYS A 845 31.39 -72.83 32.06
CA LYS A 845 31.08 -73.72 33.20
C LYS A 845 31.80 -75.07 33.11
N ASP A 846 31.82 -75.81 34.21
CA ASP A 846 32.28 -77.21 34.30
C ASP A 846 31.23 -78.22 33.76
N SER A 847 31.63 -79.47 33.49
CA SER A 847 30.72 -80.57 33.13
C SER A 847 31.28 -81.97 33.44
N THR A 848 30.41 -82.99 33.38
CA THR A 848 30.74 -84.41 33.62
C THR A 848 30.13 -85.31 32.55
N ILE A 849 30.88 -86.31 32.08
CA ILE A 849 30.50 -87.29 31.05
C ILE A 849 30.94 -88.72 31.42
N ILE A 850 30.34 -89.74 30.81
CA ILE A 850 30.73 -91.14 30.96
C ILE A 850 31.86 -91.48 29.96
N GLN A 851 32.72 -92.44 30.30
CA GLN A 851 33.82 -92.95 29.48
C GLN A 851 33.33 -93.40 28.09
N GLY A 852 33.92 -92.85 27.05
CA GLY A 852 33.55 -93.10 25.64
C GLY A 852 32.44 -92.17 25.12
N GLN A 853 31.76 -91.42 25.99
CA GLN A 853 30.77 -90.43 25.57
C GLN A 853 31.43 -89.29 24.76
N THR A 854 30.71 -88.78 23.76
CA THR A 854 31.15 -87.64 22.97
C THR A 854 30.83 -86.33 23.70
N TRP A 855 31.80 -85.42 23.77
CA TRP A 855 31.67 -84.09 24.36
C TRP A 855 32.04 -83.01 23.33
N LYS A 856 31.44 -81.82 23.42
CA LYS A 856 31.79 -80.66 22.60
C LYS A 856 32.05 -79.43 23.47
N PRO A 857 33.03 -78.57 23.14
CA PRO A 857 33.26 -77.32 23.87
C PRO A 857 32.06 -76.36 23.91
N SER A 858 31.14 -76.46 22.94
CA SER A 858 29.85 -75.75 22.94
C SER A 858 29.02 -75.99 24.20
N ASP A 859 29.16 -77.17 24.81
CA ASP A 859 28.27 -77.65 25.87
C ASP A 859 28.58 -76.96 27.22
N ASN A 860 29.75 -76.31 27.30
CA ASN A 860 30.35 -75.67 28.46
C ASN A 860 30.50 -74.14 28.32
N LEU A 861 30.43 -73.56 27.12
CA LEU A 861 30.49 -72.11 26.92
C LEU A 861 29.22 -71.42 27.46
N ILE A 862 29.37 -70.27 28.14
CA ILE A 862 28.26 -69.45 28.65
C ILE A 862 28.07 -68.20 27.78
N SER A 863 29.13 -67.39 27.64
CA SER A 863 29.05 -66.07 27.00
C SER A 863 30.40 -65.55 26.52
N VAL A 864 30.35 -64.53 25.67
CA VAL A 864 31.49 -63.71 25.24
C VAL A 864 31.07 -62.25 25.15
N THR A 865 32.01 -61.35 25.39
CA THR A 865 31.83 -59.89 25.33
C THR A 865 32.81 -59.29 24.34
N ALA A 866 32.34 -58.41 23.46
CA ALA A 866 33.13 -57.68 22.49
C ALA A 866 33.85 -56.46 23.11
N ALA A 867 34.68 -55.79 22.31
CA ALA A 867 35.54 -54.69 22.78
C ALA A 867 34.77 -53.51 23.40
N ASP A 868 33.57 -53.26 22.91
CA ASP A 868 32.66 -52.18 23.29
C ASP A 868 31.74 -52.55 24.47
N GLY A 869 31.80 -53.78 24.97
CA GLY A 869 30.91 -54.30 26.02
C GLY A 869 29.64 -54.99 25.51
N THR A 870 29.43 -55.07 24.19
CA THR A 870 28.29 -55.80 23.59
C THR A 870 28.54 -57.32 23.54
N THR A 871 27.52 -58.11 23.19
CA THR A 871 27.65 -59.58 23.10
C THR A 871 28.58 -59.98 21.94
N GLY A 872 29.64 -60.72 22.27
CA GLY A 872 30.64 -61.19 21.31
C GLY A 872 30.17 -62.32 20.39
N ASP A 873 31.00 -62.64 19.39
CA ASP A 873 30.74 -63.74 18.45
C ASP A 873 31.31 -65.06 19.00
N SER A 874 30.44 -65.85 19.64
CA SER A 874 30.78 -67.16 20.21
C SER A 874 31.45 -68.15 19.22
N SER A 875 31.33 -67.94 17.90
CA SER A 875 31.99 -68.80 16.91
C SER A 875 33.51 -68.57 16.78
N LYS A 876 34.02 -67.45 17.32
CA LYS A 876 35.46 -67.13 17.35
C LYS A 876 36.17 -67.61 18.61
N VAL A 877 35.48 -68.36 19.47
CA VAL A 877 36.06 -68.90 20.71
C VAL A 877 36.93 -70.11 20.37
N THR A 878 38.21 -70.05 20.70
CA THR A 878 39.17 -71.15 20.51
C THR A 878 39.40 -71.91 21.81
N ILE A 879 39.72 -73.20 21.70
CA ILE A 879 40.10 -74.04 22.85
C ILE A 879 41.60 -74.32 22.75
N LEU A 880 42.38 -73.76 23.67
CA LEU A 880 43.84 -73.71 23.55
C LEU A 880 44.55 -75.05 23.79
N ASN A 881 43.85 -76.03 24.37
CA ASN A 881 44.41 -77.33 24.78
C ASN A 881 43.48 -78.50 24.43
N ALA A 882 42.72 -78.39 23.34
CA ALA A 882 41.74 -79.41 22.92
C ALA A 882 42.36 -80.78 22.61
N ASP A 883 43.63 -80.82 22.25
CA ASP A 883 44.46 -82.00 21.99
C ASP A 883 44.77 -82.82 23.25
N GLN A 884 44.64 -82.22 24.44
CA GLN A 884 44.92 -82.86 25.73
C GLN A 884 43.67 -83.53 26.36
N ILE A 885 42.53 -83.51 25.68
CA ILE A 885 41.24 -83.98 26.20
C ILE A 885 40.89 -85.36 25.62
N ASP A 886 40.96 -86.41 26.45
CA ASP A 886 40.66 -87.79 26.07
C ASP A 886 39.41 -88.32 26.79
N THR A 887 38.25 -88.29 26.12
CA THR A 887 36.99 -88.77 26.71
C THR A 887 36.89 -90.30 26.83
N LYS A 888 37.87 -91.06 26.33
CA LYS A 888 37.93 -92.53 26.45
C LYS A 888 38.62 -93.00 27.73
N LYS A 889 39.18 -92.08 28.51
CA LYS A 889 39.90 -92.37 29.75
C LYS A 889 39.24 -91.63 30.94
N PRO A 890 38.89 -92.33 32.04
CA PRO A 890 38.38 -91.66 33.24
C PRO A 890 39.43 -90.75 33.87
N GLY A 891 39.01 -89.56 34.28
CA GLY A 891 39.90 -88.51 34.78
C GLY A 891 39.25 -87.12 34.79
N GLN A 892 40.01 -86.10 35.20
CA GLN A 892 39.60 -84.70 35.11
C GLN A 892 40.53 -83.94 34.16
N TYR A 893 39.93 -83.18 33.25
CA TYR A 893 40.58 -82.47 32.17
C TYR A 893 40.27 -80.97 32.32
N GLN A 894 41.30 -80.14 32.32
CA GLN A 894 41.11 -78.68 32.25
C GLN A 894 40.90 -78.27 30.79
N VAL A 895 40.01 -77.31 30.54
CA VAL A 895 39.66 -76.83 29.19
C VAL A 895 39.76 -75.31 29.18
N ILE A 896 40.63 -74.76 28.33
CA ILE A 896 40.93 -73.32 28.28
C ILE A 896 40.27 -72.69 27.05
N TYR A 897 39.25 -71.87 27.28
CA TYR A 897 38.55 -71.06 26.29
C TYR A 897 39.30 -69.73 26.10
N GLN A 898 39.42 -69.28 24.86
CA GLN A 898 39.97 -67.96 24.48
C GLN A 898 39.03 -67.25 23.51
N TYR A 899 38.86 -65.93 23.69
CA TYR A 899 38.16 -65.06 22.75
C TYR A 899 39.00 -63.81 22.47
N THR A 900 39.03 -63.37 21.22
CA THR A 900 39.80 -62.22 20.74
C THR A 900 38.87 -61.25 20.02
N ASP A 901 38.95 -59.97 20.38
CA ASP A 901 38.11 -58.93 19.77
C ASP A 901 38.63 -58.42 18.41
N ALA A 902 37.85 -57.54 17.77
CA ALA A 902 38.18 -56.97 16.46
C ALA A 902 39.42 -56.05 16.44
N TYR A 903 39.96 -55.70 17.61
CA TYR A 903 41.16 -54.86 17.80
C TYR A 903 42.34 -55.66 18.39
N ASN A 904 42.24 -57.00 18.39
CA ASN A 904 43.22 -57.97 18.89
C ASN A 904 43.44 -57.99 20.42
N ASN A 905 42.51 -57.47 21.23
CA ASN A 905 42.54 -57.71 22.68
C ASN A 905 41.97 -59.11 22.98
N VAL A 906 42.55 -59.80 23.97
CA VAL A 906 42.31 -61.23 24.23
C VAL A 906 41.82 -61.46 25.66
N ALA A 907 40.82 -62.32 25.83
CA ALA A 907 40.35 -62.84 27.12
C ALA A 907 40.39 -64.38 27.15
N THR A 908 40.55 -64.97 28.34
CA THR A 908 40.57 -66.43 28.53
C THR A 908 39.81 -66.88 29.79
N LYS A 909 39.28 -68.11 29.77
CA LYS A 909 38.62 -68.76 30.91
C LYS A 909 38.91 -70.26 30.92
N THR A 910 39.23 -70.82 32.08
CA THR A 910 39.47 -72.27 32.26
C THR A 910 38.32 -72.91 33.04
N ILE A 911 37.93 -74.14 32.66
CA ILE A 911 36.90 -74.98 33.31
C ILE A 911 37.35 -76.43 33.42
N THR A 912 36.65 -77.23 34.22
CA THR A 912 36.91 -78.66 34.43
C THR A 912 35.87 -79.54 33.73
N LEU A 913 36.35 -80.51 32.93
CA LEU A 913 35.57 -81.62 32.38
C LEU A 913 35.93 -82.91 33.13
N THR A 914 34.95 -83.59 33.73
CA THR A 914 35.15 -84.87 34.43
C THR A 914 34.65 -86.05 33.60
N VAL A 915 35.47 -87.08 33.42
CA VAL A 915 35.15 -88.32 32.72
C VAL A 915 35.07 -89.45 33.76
N VAL A 916 33.92 -90.14 33.86
CA VAL A 916 33.71 -91.24 34.83
C VAL A 916 33.68 -92.61 34.14
N ALA A 917 34.15 -93.67 34.81
CA ALA A 917 34.21 -95.02 34.25
C ALA A 917 32.83 -95.65 34.01
N THR A 918 32.74 -96.60 33.07
CA THR A 918 31.56 -97.44 32.82
C THR A 918 31.30 -98.42 33.98
N GLN A 919 30.04 -98.84 34.15
CA GLN A 919 29.53 -99.75 35.18
C GLN A 919 28.85 -101.02 34.61
N ALA A 920 29.19 -101.40 33.37
CA ALA A 920 28.64 -102.59 32.72
C ALA A 920 29.20 -103.91 33.30
N SER A 921 28.40 -104.98 33.35
CA SER A 921 28.78 -106.30 33.90
C SER A 921 27.84 -107.43 33.45
N ILE A 922 28.21 -108.71 33.66
CA ILE A 922 27.43 -109.92 33.30
C ILE A 922 27.54 -110.97 34.43
N ASP A 923 26.45 -111.69 34.73
CA ASP A 923 26.46 -112.85 35.64
C ASP A 923 25.82 -114.13 35.05
N ALA A 924 26.42 -115.30 35.33
CA ALA A 924 26.17 -116.60 34.67
C ALA A 924 26.81 -117.81 35.42
N HIS A 925 26.33 -119.04 35.19
CA HIS A 925 26.70 -120.30 35.90
C HIS A 925 26.84 -121.58 35.01
N ASP A 926 27.27 -122.72 35.59
CA ASP A 926 27.67 -123.99 34.91
C ASP A 926 26.56 -125.08 34.78
N THR A 927 26.70 -126.07 33.86
CA THR A 927 25.68 -127.13 33.57
C THR A 927 26.24 -128.55 33.26
N THR A 928 25.38 -129.59 33.16
CA THR A 928 25.75 -131.00 32.81
C THR A 928 24.61 -131.80 32.14
N ILE A 929 24.92 -132.66 31.14
CA ILE A 929 23.98 -133.40 30.26
C ILE A 929 24.52 -134.78 29.75
N MET A 930 23.69 -135.55 29.02
CA MET A 930 24.02 -136.82 28.35
C MET A 930 24.35 -136.68 26.84
N GLN A 931 24.95 -137.70 26.21
CA GLN A 931 25.39 -137.68 24.80
C GLN A 931 24.18 -137.75 23.87
N GLY A 932 23.98 -136.67 23.10
CA GLY A 932 22.81 -136.44 22.26
C GLY A 932 21.64 -135.73 22.96
N GLN A 933 21.76 -135.44 24.26
CA GLN A 933 20.83 -134.54 24.96
C GLN A 933 21.15 -133.08 24.58
N ALA A 934 20.11 -132.26 24.34
CA ALA A 934 20.29 -130.85 24.06
C ALA A 934 20.59 -130.01 25.32
N TRP A 935 21.29 -128.90 25.12
CA TRP A 935 21.56 -127.81 26.07
C TRP A 935 21.59 -126.50 25.28
N GLN A 936 21.18 -125.38 25.86
CA GLN A 936 21.27 -124.06 25.23
C GLN A 936 21.88 -123.02 26.18
N ALA A 937 22.49 -121.98 25.62
CA ALA A 937 23.19 -120.96 26.40
C ALA A 937 22.27 -120.07 27.26
N SER A 938 20.96 -120.14 27.07
CA SER A 938 19.94 -119.59 27.96
C SER A 938 19.95 -120.24 29.35
N ASP A 939 20.36 -121.50 29.42
CA ASP A 939 20.17 -122.39 30.59
C ASP A 939 21.18 -122.09 31.73
N SER A 940 21.97 -121.02 31.57
CA SER A 940 23.18 -120.68 32.33
C SER A 940 23.40 -119.16 32.53
N LEU A 941 22.49 -118.28 32.10
CA LEU A 941 22.67 -116.82 32.12
C LEU A 941 21.70 -116.13 33.09
N ASP A 942 22.22 -115.30 34.00
CA ASP A 942 21.46 -114.77 35.13
C ASP A 942 21.14 -113.26 35.02
N SER A 943 22.13 -112.39 34.73
CA SER A 943 21.90 -110.94 34.65
C SER A 943 22.96 -110.15 33.85
N VAL A 944 22.65 -108.89 33.51
CA VAL A 944 23.54 -107.94 32.85
C VAL A 944 23.28 -106.49 33.33
N THR A 945 24.32 -105.64 33.39
CA THR A 945 24.18 -104.19 33.68
C THR A 945 24.73 -103.31 32.57
N THR A 946 24.15 -102.13 32.39
CA THR A 946 24.51 -101.12 31.39
C THR A 946 25.65 -100.20 31.84
N ALA A 947 26.14 -99.36 30.94
CA ALA A 947 27.19 -98.35 31.21
C ALA A 947 26.93 -97.48 32.45
N ALA A 948 25.65 -97.19 32.76
CA ALA A 948 25.23 -96.34 33.85
C ALA A 948 24.95 -97.10 35.17
N GLY A 949 25.19 -98.41 35.22
CA GLY A 949 24.99 -99.25 36.41
C GLY A 949 23.54 -99.70 36.63
N THR A 950 22.66 -99.52 35.64
CA THR A 950 21.28 -100.03 35.67
C THR A 950 21.19 -101.43 35.05
N THR A 951 20.15 -102.20 35.37
CA THR A 951 19.87 -103.50 34.75
C THR A 951 19.68 -103.35 33.23
N GLY A 952 20.33 -104.22 32.45
CA GLY A 952 20.25 -104.26 30.99
C GLY A 952 19.36 -105.40 30.47
N ASP A 953 19.18 -105.43 29.15
CA ASP A 953 18.43 -106.47 28.43
C ASP A 953 19.31 -107.72 28.21
N LEU A 954 18.87 -108.87 28.71
CA LEU A 954 19.57 -110.15 28.54
C LEU A 954 19.74 -110.56 27.07
N THR A 955 18.85 -110.13 26.17
CA THR A 955 18.95 -110.43 24.72
C THR A 955 20.11 -109.71 24.04
N ALA A 956 20.67 -108.67 24.68
CA ALA A 956 21.89 -108.00 24.22
C ALA A 956 23.19 -108.73 24.63
N VAL A 957 23.09 -109.79 25.45
CA VAL A 957 24.24 -110.63 25.79
C VAL A 957 24.47 -111.65 24.67
N THR A 958 25.55 -111.44 23.92
CA THR A 958 25.99 -112.39 22.89
C THR A 958 26.77 -113.54 23.53
N VAL A 959 26.73 -114.74 22.94
CA VAL A 959 27.40 -115.92 23.50
C VAL A 959 28.33 -116.55 22.47
N SER A 960 29.64 -116.50 22.73
CA SER A 960 30.64 -117.22 21.96
C SER A 960 30.84 -118.64 22.51
N ASP A 961 31.33 -119.53 21.66
CA ASP A 961 31.79 -120.88 22.01
C ASP A 961 30.70 -121.85 22.52
N SER A 962 29.44 -121.42 22.59
CA SER A 962 28.27 -122.28 22.83
C SER A 962 28.13 -123.39 21.78
N SER A 963 28.52 -123.13 20.53
CA SER A 963 28.61 -124.12 19.45
C SER A 963 29.79 -125.09 19.59
N SER A 964 30.74 -124.84 20.50
CA SER A 964 31.81 -125.78 20.83
C SER A 964 31.35 -126.91 21.76
N VAL A 965 30.21 -126.72 22.47
CA VAL A 965 29.57 -127.70 23.34
C VAL A 965 29.04 -128.87 22.51
N ASN A 966 29.94 -129.80 22.19
CA ASN A 966 29.60 -130.93 21.34
C ASN A 966 28.85 -131.98 22.15
N VAL A 967 27.53 -131.81 22.26
CA VAL A 967 26.63 -132.75 22.94
C VAL A 967 26.72 -134.18 22.39
N LYS A 968 27.29 -134.39 21.18
CA LYS A 968 27.52 -135.71 20.59
C LYS A 968 28.88 -136.32 20.96
N LYS A 969 29.64 -135.74 21.89
CA LYS A 969 30.94 -136.25 22.38
C LYS A 969 31.05 -136.07 23.90
N PRO A 970 31.46 -137.11 24.67
CA PRO A 970 31.72 -136.95 26.10
C PRO A 970 32.91 -136.02 26.37
N GLY A 971 32.79 -135.15 27.37
CA GLY A 971 33.81 -134.16 27.71
C GLY A 971 33.27 -132.98 28.53
N GLN A 972 34.14 -132.00 28.77
CA GLN A 972 33.78 -130.68 29.31
C GLN A 972 34.09 -129.60 28.28
N TYR A 973 33.26 -128.57 28.25
CA TYR A 973 33.22 -127.51 27.24
C TYR A 973 33.03 -126.16 27.94
N GLN A 974 33.69 -125.10 27.47
CA GLN A 974 33.51 -123.76 28.04
C GLN A 974 32.78 -122.83 27.05
N VAL A 975 32.01 -121.90 27.62
CA VAL A 975 31.13 -120.99 26.88
C VAL A 975 31.28 -119.58 27.46
N THR A 976 31.37 -118.55 26.61
CA THR A 976 31.64 -117.18 27.06
C THR A 976 30.54 -116.22 26.62
N TYR A 977 29.91 -115.58 27.61
CA TYR A 977 28.99 -114.46 27.45
C TYR A 977 29.76 -113.16 27.25
N GLN A 978 29.27 -112.30 26.36
CA GLN A 978 29.88 -111.03 25.99
C GLN A 978 28.79 -109.96 25.80
N TYR A 979 28.96 -108.81 26.44
CA TYR A 979 28.06 -107.65 26.36
C TYR A 979 28.86 -106.39 26.07
N VAL A 980 28.35 -105.56 25.17
CA VAL A 980 28.94 -104.27 24.79
C VAL A 980 27.96 -103.16 25.17
N ASP A 981 28.43 -102.17 25.91
CA ASP A 981 27.59 -101.05 26.33
C ASP A 981 27.39 -100.00 25.20
N ALA A 982 26.49 -99.04 25.44
CA ALA A 982 26.14 -97.99 24.47
C ALA A 982 27.30 -97.03 24.11
N TYR A 983 28.45 -97.13 24.79
CA TYR A 983 29.67 -96.36 24.53
C TYR A 983 30.83 -97.26 24.04
N GLN A 984 30.52 -98.47 23.57
CA GLN A 984 31.44 -99.47 23.01
C GLN A 984 32.40 -100.11 24.03
N ASN A 985 32.12 -100.05 25.34
CA ASN A 985 32.91 -100.79 26.32
C ASN A 985 32.44 -102.26 26.39
N LEU A 986 33.37 -103.21 26.25
CA LEU A 986 33.13 -104.66 26.24
C LEU A 986 33.38 -105.28 27.63
N VAL A 987 32.47 -106.13 28.09
CA VAL A 987 32.62 -106.99 29.27
C VAL A 987 32.26 -108.44 28.94
N THR A 988 32.88 -109.41 29.63
CA THR A 988 32.75 -110.85 29.33
C THR A 988 32.72 -111.72 30.59
N LYS A 989 32.14 -112.93 30.51
CA LYS A 989 31.98 -113.92 31.60
C LYS A 989 31.93 -115.34 31.02
N THR A 990 32.69 -116.29 31.59
CA THR A 990 32.82 -117.68 31.06
C THR A 990 32.29 -118.73 32.03
N ILE A 991 31.63 -119.77 31.52
CA ILE A 991 31.03 -120.91 32.25
C ILE A 991 31.43 -122.26 31.63
N THR A 992 31.08 -123.39 32.28
CA THR A 992 31.41 -124.77 31.87
C THR A 992 30.18 -125.69 31.72
N VAL A 993 30.20 -126.58 30.72
CA VAL A 993 29.16 -127.59 30.40
C VAL A 993 29.77 -128.99 30.24
N THR A 994 29.14 -130.06 30.76
CA THR A 994 29.68 -131.45 30.78
C THR A 994 28.78 -132.49 30.09
N VAL A 995 29.33 -133.52 29.40
CA VAL A 995 28.62 -134.50 28.52
C VAL A 995 29.07 -135.98 28.73
N VAL A 996 28.16 -136.98 28.61
CA VAL A 996 28.37 -138.44 28.98
C VAL A 996 27.75 -139.49 28.00
N ALA A 997 28.37 -140.66 27.71
CA ALA A 997 28.22 -141.48 26.46
C ALA A 997 26.98 -142.42 26.15
N THR A 998 26.84 -142.89 24.88
CA THR A 998 25.72 -143.70 24.24
C THR A 998 26.11 -145.07 23.56
N LYS A 999 25.16 -145.90 23.00
CA LYS A 999 25.36 -147.35 22.63
C LYS A 999 24.53 -148.06 21.46
N VAL A 1000 24.29 -147.48 20.27
CA VAL A 1000 23.37 -147.97 19.17
C VAL A 1000 23.98 -148.91 18.04
N SER A 1001 23.20 -149.72 17.25
CA SER A 1001 23.72 -150.59 16.10
C SER A 1001 22.68 -151.15 15.03
N ILE A 1002 23.10 -151.62 13.80
CA ILE A 1002 22.27 -152.24 12.68
C ILE A 1002 23.02 -153.06 11.55
N ASP A 1003 22.33 -153.79 10.61
CA ASP A 1003 22.89 -154.56 9.41
C ASP A 1003 21.89 -154.89 8.19
N ALA A 1004 22.29 -154.91 6.88
CA ALA A 1004 21.46 -155.17 5.61
C ALA A 1004 22.17 -155.36 4.17
N LYS A 1005 21.45 -155.57 3.00
CA LYS A 1005 22.00 -155.90 1.59
C LYS A 1005 21.19 -155.52 0.27
N ASP A 1006 21.75 -155.67 -0.97
CA ASP A 1006 21.41 -155.06 -2.32
C ASP A 1006 20.34 -155.60 -3.37
N LYS A 1007 20.02 -154.82 -4.46
CA LYS A 1007 19.13 -155.18 -5.64
C LYS A 1007 19.20 -154.30 -6.95
N THR A 1008 18.44 -154.65 -8.03
CA THR A 1008 18.35 -154.03 -9.41
C THR A 1008 16.94 -154.22 -10.07
N VAL A 1009 16.47 -153.32 -10.99
CA VAL A 1009 15.15 -153.35 -11.72
C VAL A 1009 15.07 -152.40 -12.97
N ASP A 1010 14.08 -152.59 -13.86
CA ASP A 1010 13.89 -151.94 -15.19
C ASP A 1010 12.69 -150.95 -15.29
N GLN A 1011 12.61 -150.14 -16.37
CA GLN A 1011 11.58 -149.11 -16.57
C GLN A 1011 10.14 -149.69 -16.57
N ASP A 1012 9.23 -149.07 -15.82
CA ASP A 1012 7.82 -149.46 -15.65
C ASP A 1012 7.62 -150.89 -15.05
N SER A 1013 8.22 -151.16 -13.87
CA SER A 1013 8.25 -152.47 -13.20
C SER A 1013 8.07 -152.39 -11.65
N SER A 1014 8.52 -153.37 -10.84
CA SER A 1014 8.29 -153.42 -9.37
C SER A 1014 9.36 -154.15 -8.53
N TRP A 1015 9.47 -153.81 -7.23
CA TRP A 1015 10.46 -154.32 -6.26
C TRP A 1015 9.97 -154.10 -4.79
N THR A 1016 10.55 -154.75 -3.76
CA THR A 1016 10.17 -154.48 -2.33
C THR A 1016 11.32 -154.47 -1.30
N ALA A 1017 11.04 -153.82 -0.17
CA ALA A 1017 11.91 -153.59 0.99
C ALA A 1017 12.03 -154.75 2.00
N ALA A 1018 11.46 -155.93 1.73
CA ALA A 1018 11.57 -157.09 2.65
C ALA A 1018 12.79 -157.97 2.37
N ASP A 1019 13.40 -157.84 1.19
CA ASP A 1019 14.36 -158.81 0.65
C ASP A 1019 15.75 -158.79 1.33
N SER A 1020 15.99 -157.88 2.29
CA SER A 1020 17.37 -157.51 2.67
C SER A 1020 17.75 -157.13 4.11
N PHE A 1021 16.91 -157.29 5.15
CA PHE A 1021 17.24 -156.88 6.54
C PHE A 1021 17.88 -157.96 7.44
N ILE A 1022 18.59 -157.56 8.52
CA ILE A 1022 19.15 -158.46 9.56
C ILE A 1022 18.78 -158.10 11.03
N SER A 1023 19.40 -157.11 11.73
CA SER A 1023 19.17 -156.87 13.20
C SER A 1023 19.50 -155.44 13.70
N ALA A 1024 19.15 -155.04 14.96
CA ALA A 1024 19.25 -153.64 15.48
C ALA A 1024 19.23 -153.44 17.04
N THR A 1025 19.82 -152.33 17.58
CA THR A 1025 19.79 -151.91 19.04
C THR A 1025 19.77 -150.38 19.33
N ASP A 1026 19.42 -149.95 20.56
CA ASP A 1026 19.20 -148.55 21.04
C ASP A 1026 20.31 -147.87 21.90
N ALA A 1027 20.11 -146.57 22.23
CA ALA A 1027 20.98 -145.69 23.04
C ALA A 1027 21.55 -146.31 24.33
N THR A 1028 20.72 -147.10 25.02
CA THR A 1028 21.03 -147.66 26.34
C THR A 1028 21.58 -149.09 26.24
N GLY A 1029 21.32 -149.75 25.11
CA GLY A 1029 21.75 -151.11 24.77
C GLY A 1029 20.61 -152.11 24.53
N LYS A 1030 19.40 -151.65 24.19
CA LYS A 1030 18.18 -152.50 24.08
C LYS A 1030 17.87 -152.89 22.62
N ALA A 1031 17.26 -154.05 22.39
CA ALA A 1031 17.03 -154.61 21.04
C ALA A 1031 15.75 -154.11 20.33
N VAL A 1032 15.73 -154.19 18.99
CA VAL A 1032 14.79 -153.49 18.09
C VAL A 1032 14.30 -154.39 16.95
N ALA A 1033 13.08 -154.16 16.43
CA ALA A 1033 12.45 -154.95 15.35
C ALA A 1033 12.37 -154.22 14.00
N LEU A 1034 12.28 -154.98 12.88
CA LEU A 1034 12.23 -154.44 11.51
C LEU A 1034 11.09 -153.42 11.26
N SER A 1035 9.94 -153.53 11.94
CA SER A 1035 8.87 -152.52 11.83
C SER A 1035 9.22 -151.15 12.41
N GLN A 1036 10.34 -151.05 13.15
CA GLN A 1036 10.93 -149.80 13.65
C GLN A 1036 12.21 -149.42 12.89
N VAL A 1037 12.63 -150.25 11.94
CA VAL A 1037 13.76 -149.98 11.03
C VAL A 1037 13.21 -149.35 9.77
N THR A 1038 13.55 -148.10 9.52
CA THR A 1038 13.14 -147.39 8.32
C THR A 1038 13.85 -147.99 7.11
N VAL A 1039 13.08 -148.41 6.09
CA VAL A 1039 13.64 -148.86 4.81
C VAL A 1039 13.40 -147.79 3.74
N ILE A 1040 14.36 -146.87 3.65
CA ILE A 1040 14.29 -145.62 2.88
C ILE A 1040 14.55 -145.87 1.39
N GLY A 1041 13.97 -145.04 0.51
CA GLY A 1041 14.21 -145.08 -0.95
C GLY A 1041 13.38 -146.13 -1.69
N ALA A 1042 12.56 -146.87 -0.94
CA ALA A 1042 11.77 -148.01 -1.39
C ALA A 1042 10.54 -147.58 -2.22
N ASP A 1043 9.88 -146.53 -1.76
CA ASP A 1043 8.84 -145.76 -2.47
C ASP A 1043 9.34 -145.24 -3.81
N LYS A 1044 10.62 -144.85 -3.85
CA LYS A 1044 11.18 -144.22 -5.04
C LYS A 1044 11.27 -145.20 -6.18
N VAL A 1045 11.18 -146.51 -5.95
CA VAL A 1045 11.24 -147.61 -6.94
C VAL A 1045 10.04 -147.67 -7.92
N ASP A 1046 9.66 -146.53 -8.51
CA ASP A 1046 8.58 -146.37 -9.52
C ASP A 1046 9.04 -146.82 -10.93
N LEU A 1047 10.31 -146.55 -11.23
CA LEU A 1047 11.06 -146.97 -12.42
C LEU A 1047 10.64 -146.33 -13.77
N SER A 1048 9.44 -145.79 -13.92
CA SER A 1048 8.78 -145.30 -15.15
C SER A 1048 9.53 -144.25 -16.01
N LYS A 1049 10.69 -143.74 -15.57
CA LYS A 1049 11.48 -142.73 -16.30
C LYS A 1049 13.03 -142.89 -16.24
N ALA A 1050 13.58 -144.09 -15.98
CA ALA A 1050 15.03 -144.43 -15.94
C ALA A 1050 16.00 -143.61 -15.02
N GLY A 1051 17.06 -144.24 -14.49
CA GLY A 1051 18.02 -143.62 -13.54
C GLY A 1051 18.73 -144.59 -12.56
N GLN A 1052 19.10 -144.10 -11.35
CA GLN A 1052 19.50 -144.89 -10.16
C GLN A 1052 18.88 -144.32 -8.85
N TYR A 1053 18.64 -145.16 -7.83
CA TYR A 1053 18.16 -144.86 -6.45
C TYR A 1053 19.25 -145.29 -5.48
N GLN A 1054 19.03 -145.09 -4.18
CA GLN A 1054 19.54 -146.00 -3.17
C GLN A 1054 18.41 -146.46 -2.23
N VAL A 1055 18.49 -147.66 -1.65
CA VAL A 1055 17.58 -148.11 -0.56
C VAL A 1055 18.38 -148.39 0.72
N THR A 1056 17.88 -148.03 1.89
CA THR A 1056 18.66 -148.05 3.15
C THR A 1056 17.83 -148.57 4.31
N TYR A 1057 18.35 -149.55 5.05
CA TYR A 1057 17.79 -150.04 6.31
C TYR A 1057 18.45 -149.28 7.47
N GLN A 1058 17.67 -148.58 8.28
CA GLN A 1058 18.17 -147.60 9.24
C GLN A 1058 17.36 -147.57 10.54
N TYR A 1059 18.06 -147.48 11.68
CA TYR A 1059 17.46 -147.35 13.00
C TYR A 1059 18.13 -146.23 13.80
N THR A 1060 17.32 -145.50 14.57
CA THR A 1060 17.73 -144.33 15.34
C THR A 1060 17.24 -144.47 16.77
N ASP A 1061 18.08 -144.15 17.74
CA ASP A 1061 17.66 -144.02 19.12
C ASP A 1061 16.96 -142.66 19.40
N LEU A 1062 16.45 -142.50 20.63
CA LEU A 1062 15.74 -141.30 21.09
C LEU A 1062 16.57 -139.99 20.96
N TYR A 1063 17.90 -140.09 20.95
CA TYR A 1063 18.82 -138.95 20.94
C TYR A 1063 19.48 -138.72 19.57
N GLY A 1064 18.96 -139.38 18.52
CA GLY A 1064 19.45 -139.20 17.15
C GLY A 1064 20.78 -139.89 16.86
N ASN A 1065 21.24 -140.82 17.71
CA ASN A 1065 22.34 -141.71 17.32
C ASN A 1065 21.76 -142.83 16.45
N GLN A 1066 22.44 -143.13 15.36
CA GLN A 1066 21.86 -143.89 14.25
C GLN A 1066 22.82 -144.94 13.72
N ALA A 1067 22.29 -146.07 13.30
CA ALA A 1067 23.00 -147.08 12.53
C ALA A 1067 22.20 -147.42 11.27
N SER A 1068 22.89 -147.62 10.14
CA SER A 1068 22.28 -147.76 8.81
C SER A 1068 23.13 -148.52 7.79
N GLN A 1069 22.51 -149.25 6.85
CA GLN A 1069 23.18 -150.00 5.76
C GLN A 1069 22.35 -149.98 4.43
N THR A 1070 22.99 -149.90 3.24
CA THR A 1070 22.46 -149.19 2.00
C THR A 1070 22.70 -149.88 0.61
N ILE A 1071 21.86 -149.63 -0.45
CA ILE A 1071 21.63 -150.33 -1.80
C ILE A 1071 21.11 -149.43 -3.02
N THR A 1072 20.54 -149.84 -4.23
CA THR A 1072 20.37 -149.01 -5.55
C THR A 1072 19.04 -149.04 -6.51
N VAL A 1073 18.45 -147.96 -7.24
CA VAL A 1073 17.64 -147.87 -8.64
C VAL A 1073 16.96 -146.68 -9.67
N THR A 1074 16.26 -145.43 -9.59
CA THR A 1074 15.56 -144.49 -10.72
C THR A 1074 14.75 -142.97 -10.70
N VAL A 1075 13.43 -142.57 -10.34
CA VAL A 1075 12.33 -141.46 -10.80
C VAL A 1075 11.81 -139.97 -10.20
N LYS A 1076 10.54 -139.35 -10.47
CA LYS A 1076 9.97 -137.85 -10.54
C LYS A 1076 8.33 -137.40 -10.47
N ALA A 1077 7.79 -136.11 -10.17
CA ALA A 1077 6.36 -135.48 -9.71
C ALA A 1077 5.35 -134.49 -10.63
N ASP A 1078 4.27 -133.55 -10.42
CA ASP A 1078 3.44 -132.51 -9.50
C ASP A 1078 1.97 -131.87 -10.08
N SER A 1079 0.93 -130.90 -9.79
CA SER A 1079 0.18 -129.77 -8.88
C SER A 1079 -1.46 -129.42 -9.12
N THR A 1080 -2.46 -128.40 -8.85
CA THR A 1080 -2.90 -126.87 -8.52
C THR A 1080 -4.46 -126.41 -8.01
N GLY A 1081 -5.11 -125.12 -7.98
CA GLY A 1081 -6.55 -124.60 -7.41
C GLY A 1081 -7.33 -123.11 -7.59
N THR A 1082 -8.57 -122.65 -7.00
CA THR A 1082 -9.58 -121.39 -7.29
C THR A 1082 -10.68 -120.62 -6.23
N PRO A 1083 -11.56 -119.49 -6.49
CA PRO A 1083 -12.46 -118.50 -5.57
C PRO A 1083 -13.94 -117.72 -5.91
N ASP A 1084 -14.69 -116.81 -5.06
CA ASP A 1084 -16.17 -116.13 -5.16
C ASP A 1084 -16.77 -114.71 -4.41
N PRO A 1085 -18.10 -114.11 -4.47
CA PRO A 1085 -18.79 -112.69 -4.09
C PRO A 1085 -20.20 -112.43 -3.18
N ILE A 1086 -21.17 -111.38 -2.86
CA ILE A 1086 -21.75 -109.86 -2.96
C ILE A 1086 -23.12 -109.24 -2.14
N VAL A 1087 -23.46 -107.86 -1.90
CA VAL A 1087 -24.79 -106.91 -1.76
C VAL A 1087 -25.77 -106.57 -0.40
N PRO A 1088 -26.84 -105.62 -0.02
CA PRO A 1088 -27.59 -104.19 -0.19
C PRO A 1088 -28.38 -103.25 1.02
N ASP A 1089 -29.17 -102.07 0.81
CA ASP A 1089 -30.47 -101.32 1.43
C ASP A 1089 -30.75 -99.96 2.43
N PRO A 1090 -31.96 -99.15 2.53
CA PRO A 1090 -32.30 -97.70 3.14
C PRO A 1090 -33.72 -97.13 3.87
N ASP A 1091 -34.04 -95.78 4.28
CA ASP A 1091 -35.39 -94.87 4.48
C ASP A 1091 -35.70 -93.53 5.52
N PRO A 1092 -36.92 -92.90 6.03
CA PRO A 1092 -37.33 -91.36 6.26
C PRO A 1092 -38.33 -90.63 7.43
N SER A 1093 -38.75 -89.26 7.40
CA SER A 1093 -39.83 -88.27 8.09
C SER A 1093 -39.66 -87.25 9.37
N THR A 1094 -40.49 -86.16 9.64
CA THR A 1094 -40.28 -84.87 10.51
C THR A 1094 -40.99 -84.68 11.92
N PRO A 1095 -40.71 -83.65 12.84
CA PRO A 1095 -39.84 -82.43 12.79
C PRO A 1095 -38.87 -82.09 14.00
N SER A 1096 -37.96 -81.12 13.75
CA SER A 1096 -37.05 -80.33 14.65
C SER A 1096 -35.83 -80.98 15.37
N ASP A 1097 -34.69 -80.26 15.31
CA ASP A 1097 -33.48 -80.29 16.18
C ASP A 1097 -32.69 -81.64 16.32
N PRO A 1098 -31.81 -82.02 15.36
CA PRO A 1098 -31.45 -83.44 15.11
C PRO A 1098 -29.96 -83.88 15.29
N GLY A 1099 -29.70 -85.21 15.32
CA GLY A 1099 -28.36 -85.82 15.09
C GLY A 1099 -28.29 -87.37 14.98
N LYS A 1100 -27.76 -87.92 13.86
CA LYS A 1100 -27.39 -89.35 13.55
C LYS A 1100 -26.60 -89.40 12.21
N GLY A 1101 -25.66 -90.31 11.87
CA GLY A 1101 -24.91 -91.35 12.60
C GLY A 1101 -24.71 -92.68 11.83
N ASP A 1102 -23.48 -93.23 11.75
CA ASP A 1102 -23.09 -94.62 11.36
C ASP A 1102 -23.40 -95.19 9.93
N SER A 1103 -22.65 -96.24 9.53
CA SER A 1103 -22.76 -97.16 8.35
C SER A 1103 -22.23 -96.71 6.96
N SER A 1104 -22.28 -97.62 5.95
CA SER A 1104 -21.37 -97.63 4.76
C SER A 1104 -21.97 -98.14 3.42
N ASP A 1105 -21.66 -97.45 2.31
CA ASP A 1105 -21.92 -97.81 0.87
C ASP A 1105 -23.42 -97.93 0.46
N PRO A 1106 -23.82 -97.94 -0.85
CA PRO A 1106 -23.06 -97.79 -2.11
C PRO A 1106 -23.69 -96.85 -3.21
N VAL A 1107 -23.06 -96.83 -4.40
CA VAL A 1107 -23.48 -96.37 -5.77
C VAL A 1107 -23.89 -94.91 -6.12
N ASP A 1108 -23.01 -94.32 -6.95
CA ASP A 1108 -23.25 -93.47 -8.15
C ASP A 1108 -23.69 -91.98 -8.02
N ALA A 1109 -23.39 -91.23 -9.10
CA ALA A 1109 -23.74 -89.86 -9.47
C ALA A 1109 -23.09 -88.66 -8.72
N THR A 1110 -22.21 -87.98 -9.46
CA THR A 1110 -21.87 -86.53 -9.40
C THR A 1110 -20.99 -85.95 -8.26
N ASN A 1111 -20.14 -84.97 -8.65
CA ASN A 1111 -18.92 -84.49 -7.98
C ASN A 1111 -19.10 -83.48 -6.81
N GLN A 1112 -18.00 -83.27 -6.08
CA GLN A 1112 -17.81 -82.47 -4.85
C GLN A 1112 -17.19 -81.07 -5.15
N SER A 1113 -16.95 -80.09 -4.26
CA SER A 1113 -17.19 -79.84 -2.80
C SER A 1113 -16.99 -78.33 -2.47
N GLU A 1114 -17.58 -77.78 -1.39
CA GLU A 1114 -17.41 -76.39 -0.90
C GLU A 1114 -17.77 -76.24 0.61
N THR A 1115 -17.42 -75.21 1.41
CA THR A 1115 -16.25 -74.28 1.55
C THR A 1115 -16.32 -73.52 2.91
N THR A 1116 -15.22 -72.86 3.34
CA THR A 1116 -15.10 -71.82 4.42
C THR A 1116 -15.21 -72.28 5.90
N PRO A 1117 -14.84 -71.47 6.94
CA PRO A 1117 -14.17 -70.15 6.95
C PRO A 1117 -12.97 -69.99 7.96
N SER A 1118 -12.34 -68.80 7.96
CA SER A 1118 -11.66 -68.12 9.10
C SER A 1118 -10.24 -68.54 9.57
N ASN A 1119 -9.36 -67.54 9.73
CA ASN A 1119 -8.06 -67.53 10.44
C ASN A 1119 -7.66 -66.03 10.66
N GLY A 1120 -6.70 -65.59 11.48
CA GLY A 1120 -5.69 -66.23 12.33
C GLY A 1120 -4.68 -65.18 12.86
N SER A 1121 -3.85 -65.49 13.86
CA SER A 1121 -2.96 -64.49 14.48
C SER A 1121 -1.58 -65.01 14.92
N GLN A 1122 -0.62 -64.08 15.04
CA GLN A 1122 0.66 -64.13 15.79
C GLN A 1122 1.90 -64.85 15.21
N ALA A 1123 2.94 -64.03 14.97
CA ALA A 1123 4.29 -64.04 15.58
C ALA A 1123 5.34 -65.18 15.39
N ALA A 1124 6.62 -64.75 15.52
CA ALA A 1124 7.85 -65.52 15.83
C ALA A 1124 8.53 -66.29 14.64
N VAL A 1125 9.86 -66.57 14.58
CA VAL A 1125 11.11 -66.08 15.24
C VAL A 1125 12.37 -66.62 14.48
N LEU A 1126 13.59 -66.11 14.77
CA LEU A 1126 14.96 -66.70 14.54
C LEU A 1126 15.74 -66.50 13.21
N LYS A 1127 17.00 -66.99 13.20
CA LYS A 1127 18.17 -66.65 12.34
C LYS A 1127 18.58 -67.79 11.37
N THR A 1128 19.48 -67.53 10.40
CA THR A 1128 20.81 -68.21 10.17
C THR A 1128 21.40 -68.10 8.73
N THR A 1129 22.69 -68.44 8.59
CA THR A 1129 23.38 -69.00 7.39
C THR A 1129 24.19 -68.03 6.49
N VAL A 1130 25.09 -68.59 5.67
CA VAL A 1130 26.38 -68.02 5.19
C VAL A 1130 26.71 -68.47 3.74
N LYS A 1131 27.54 -67.67 3.04
CA LYS A 1131 28.24 -67.90 1.74
C LYS A 1131 27.50 -67.62 0.40
N GLN A 1132 28.35 -67.41 -0.62
CA GLN A 1132 28.17 -66.99 -2.02
C GLN A 1132 27.24 -67.92 -2.86
N PRO A 1133 26.83 -67.57 -4.12
CA PRO A 1133 27.25 -66.47 -5.01
C PRO A 1133 26.08 -65.66 -5.64
N GLN A 1134 26.28 -65.09 -6.83
CA GLN A 1134 25.22 -64.45 -7.65
C GLN A 1134 24.19 -65.46 -8.17
N GLN A 1135 22.89 -65.13 -8.15
CA GLN A 1135 21.97 -65.28 -9.31
C GLN A 1135 20.57 -64.66 -9.06
N LYS A 1136 19.66 -64.83 -10.03
CA LYS A 1136 18.33 -64.22 -10.20
C LYS A 1136 17.28 -65.33 -10.30
N VAL A 1137 16.06 -65.15 -9.76
CA VAL A 1137 14.73 -65.68 -10.22
C VAL A 1137 13.68 -65.61 -9.07
N THR A 1138 12.34 -65.63 -9.23
CA THR A 1138 11.34 -64.86 -10.03
C THR A 1138 9.92 -65.23 -9.51
N THR A 1139 8.90 -64.38 -9.70
CA THR A 1139 7.43 -64.72 -9.70
C THR A 1139 6.81 -65.12 -8.34
N VAL A 1140 5.48 -65.20 -8.12
CA VAL A 1140 4.29 -65.58 -8.94
C VAL A 1140 3.10 -64.64 -8.63
N THR A 1141 2.57 -63.82 -9.57
CA THR A 1141 1.40 -63.99 -10.50
C THR A 1141 0.02 -64.21 -9.80
N THR A 1142 -1.19 -63.96 -10.32
CA THR A 1142 -1.85 -63.46 -11.58
C THR A 1142 -3.37 -63.22 -11.25
N PRO A 1143 -4.39 -63.18 -12.15
CA PRO A 1143 -4.52 -62.92 -13.61
C PRO A 1143 -5.41 -61.67 -13.88
N ALA A 1144 -5.87 -61.28 -15.09
CA ALA A 1144 -5.66 -61.53 -16.53
C ALA A 1144 -6.03 -60.19 -17.25
N GLY A 1145 -5.68 -59.84 -18.50
CA GLY A 1145 -5.48 -60.62 -19.74
C GLY A 1145 -6.65 -60.33 -20.70
N ALA A 1146 -6.52 -60.24 -22.03
CA ALA A 1146 -5.37 -60.36 -22.94
C ALA A 1146 -5.70 -59.58 -24.26
N THR A 1147 -5.04 -59.65 -25.44
CA THR A 1147 -4.09 -60.62 -26.03
C THR A 1147 -3.41 -59.99 -27.27
N ILE A 1148 -2.09 -60.25 -27.49
CA ILE A 1148 -1.41 -60.51 -28.80
C ILE A 1148 -1.46 -59.42 -29.92
N ALA A 1149 -0.39 -59.04 -30.66
CA ALA A 1149 0.96 -59.61 -30.84
C ALA A 1149 2.07 -58.55 -31.14
N THR A 1150 3.33 -58.95 -30.87
CA THR A 1150 4.63 -58.75 -31.59
C THR A 1150 4.69 -57.86 -32.86
N ASN A 1151 5.79 -57.15 -33.19
CA ASN A 1151 7.21 -57.41 -32.86
C ASN A 1151 8.19 -56.20 -33.09
N GLN A 1152 9.34 -56.21 -32.39
CA GLN A 1152 10.69 -55.69 -32.73
C GLN A 1152 11.03 -54.18 -32.98
N GLN A 1153 12.12 -53.76 -32.31
CA GLN A 1153 13.31 -52.97 -32.77
C GLN A 1153 13.31 -51.43 -33.00
N THR A 1154 14.09 -50.75 -32.13
CA THR A 1154 15.14 -49.71 -32.36
C THR A 1154 15.00 -48.53 -33.33
N LEU A 1155 15.22 -47.31 -32.77
CA LEU A 1155 16.09 -46.22 -33.26
C LEU A 1155 16.24 -45.95 -34.77
N THR A 1156 15.79 -44.78 -35.26
CA THR A 1156 16.68 -43.64 -35.65
C THR A 1156 15.94 -42.41 -36.25
N MET A 1157 16.60 -41.24 -36.11
CA MET A 1157 16.67 -40.06 -37.00
C MET A 1157 15.61 -39.74 -38.08
N MET A 1158 15.05 -38.52 -37.98
CA MET A 1158 14.86 -37.46 -39.03
C MET A 1158 14.17 -37.73 -40.40
N PRO A 1159 13.70 -36.68 -41.13
CA PRO A 1159 12.51 -36.75 -42.01
C PRO A 1159 12.82 -36.99 -43.50
N PRO A 1160 11.79 -37.08 -44.37
CA PRO A 1160 11.47 -35.93 -45.24
C PRO A 1160 9.96 -35.74 -45.58
N GLN A 1161 9.66 -34.94 -46.61
CA GLN A 1161 8.34 -34.45 -47.08
C GLN A 1161 7.71 -35.31 -48.21
N ALA A 1162 6.37 -35.25 -48.36
CA ALA A 1162 5.57 -35.14 -49.62
C ALA A 1162 4.06 -35.27 -49.25
N ALA A 1163 3.10 -34.43 -49.66
CA ALA A 1163 2.63 -34.04 -51.00
C ALA A 1163 1.84 -35.19 -51.71
N THR A 1164 0.74 -35.00 -52.47
CA THR A 1164 0.12 -33.80 -53.11
C THR A 1164 -1.33 -34.10 -53.59
N ILE A 1165 -1.99 -33.16 -54.31
CA ILE A 1165 -3.00 -33.37 -55.41
C ILE A 1165 -4.47 -33.75 -55.02
N GLU A 1166 -5.56 -33.20 -55.61
CA GLU A 1166 -5.81 -32.05 -56.52
C GLU A 1166 -7.31 -31.62 -56.64
N LEU A 1167 -7.53 -30.34 -57.05
CA LEU A 1167 -8.55 -29.74 -57.97
C LEU A 1167 -10.06 -30.15 -57.94
N THR A 1168 -11.03 -29.24 -58.14
CA THR A 1168 -11.21 -28.37 -59.34
C THR A 1168 -11.98 -27.04 -59.09
N ASN A 1169 -11.99 -26.16 -60.10
CA ASN A 1169 -12.51 -24.77 -60.12
C ASN A 1169 -14.07 -24.69 -60.27
N THR A 1170 -14.80 -23.57 -60.12
CA THR A 1170 -14.58 -22.18 -60.60
C THR A 1170 -15.34 -21.07 -59.82
N SER A 1171 -14.82 -19.82 -59.91
CA SER A 1171 -15.48 -18.49 -60.06
C SER A 1171 -16.81 -18.14 -59.34
N THR A 1172 -17.07 -16.93 -58.80
CA THR A 1172 -16.37 -15.65 -58.51
C THR A 1172 -17.40 -14.70 -57.85
N VAL A 1173 -17.13 -13.59 -57.11
CA VAL A 1173 -15.98 -13.09 -56.30
C VAL A 1173 -16.46 -11.80 -55.56
N LYS A 1174 -15.80 -11.37 -54.46
CA LYS A 1174 -16.06 -10.16 -53.62
C LYS A 1174 -17.38 -10.18 -52.80
N HIS A 1175 -17.43 -9.85 -51.50
CA HIS A 1175 -16.41 -9.47 -50.49
C HIS A 1175 -16.54 -10.36 -49.23
N SER A 1176 -15.43 -10.59 -48.51
CA SER A 1176 -15.34 -11.17 -47.16
C SER A 1176 -16.00 -10.25 -46.11
N LYS A 1177 -16.63 -10.68 -44.99
CA LYS A 1177 -16.81 -11.98 -44.30
C LYS A 1177 -15.53 -12.74 -43.93
N THR A 1178 -14.98 -12.79 -42.70
CA THR A 1178 -15.49 -12.98 -41.30
C THR A 1178 -15.77 -14.43 -40.88
N LYS A 1179 -15.18 -14.87 -39.74
CA LYS A 1179 -15.61 -16.02 -38.88
C LYS A 1179 -15.61 -17.42 -39.58
N PRO A 1180 -15.97 -18.55 -38.91
CA PRO A 1180 -16.04 -18.85 -37.47
C PRO A 1180 -15.31 -20.14 -36.99
N THR A 1181 -15.27 -20.27 -35.66
CA THR A 1181 -15.30 -21.43 -34.71
C THR A 1181 -16.08 -22.73 -35.12
N PRO A 1182 -16.22 -23.83 -34.30
CA PRO A 1182 -15.81 -24.11 -32.88
C PRO A 1182 -15.26 -25.56 -32.57
N VAL A 1183 -15.29 -25.97 -31.26
CA VAL A 1183 -15.25 -27.36 -30.68
C VAL A 1183 -13.83 -27.87 -30.33
N LYS A 1184 -13.49 -28.42 -29.13
CA LYS A 1184 -14.11 -28.55 -27.77
C LYS A 1184 -12.96 -28.63 -26.68
N THR A 1185 -13.03 -29.04 -25.40
CA THR A 1185 -13.97 -29.87 -24.59
C THR A 1185 -14.34 -29.23 -23.22
N SER A 1186 -13.88 -29.71 -22.06
CA SER A 1186 -14.22 -29.15 -20.72
C SER A 1186 -13.31 -29.62 -19.56
N GLN A 1187 -12.93 -28.71 -18.66
CA GLN A 1187 -13.17 -28.79 -17.21
C GLN A 1187 -13.01 -27.40 -16.52
N GLN A 1188 -13.13 -27.32 -15.20
CA GLN A 1188 -13.61 -26.17 -14.40
C GLN A 1188 -12.83 -26.07 -13.06
N LEU A 1189 -12.72 -25.00 -12.25
CA LEU A 1189 -13.11 -23.56 -12.17
C LEU A 1189 -12.27 -22.95 -10.98
N PRO A 1190 -12.36 -21.69 -10.48
CA PRO A 1190 -13.17 -20.51 -10.88
C PRO A 1190 -12.34 -19.22 -11.17
N GLN A 1191 -13.02 -18.08 -11.38
CA GLN A 1191 -12.40 -16.75 -11.43
C GLN A 1191 -13.29 -15.71 -10.71
N THR A 1192 -12.76 -14.51 -10.44
CA THR A 1192 -13.31 -13.51 -9.49
C THR A 1192 -14.47 -12.67 -10.03
N ASP A 1193 -15.54 -12.53 -9.24
CA ASP A 1193 -16.66 -11.64 -9.53
C ASP A 1193 -16.35 -10.17 -9.19
N GLU A 1194 -16.27 -9.31 -10.21
CA GLU A 1194 -16.68 -7.91 -10.12
C GLU A 1194 -18.05 -7.77 -10.79
N THR A 1195 -19.02 -7.13 -10.12
CA THR A 1195 -20.28 -6.74 -10.76
C THR A 1195 -20.72 -5.34 -10.33
N THR A 1196 -21.08 -4.53 -11.32
CA THR A 1196 -21.94 -3.35 -11.15
C THR A 1196 -23.35 -3.69 -11.64
N PRO A 1197 -24.35 -2.86 -11.30
CA PRO A 1197 -25.22 -2.42 -12.40
C PRO A 1197 -25.56 -0.92 -12.34
N THR A 1198 -25.24 -0.21 -13.41
CA THR A 1198 -25.72 1.16 -13.68
C THR A 1198 -27.13 1.16 -14.26
N LYS A 1199 -28.03 2.02 -13.78
CA LYS A 1199 -29.14 2.60 -14.57
C LYS A 1199 -29.41 4.05 -14.19
N TRP A 1200 -29.71 4.86 -15.21
CA TRP A 1200 -30.08 6.28 -15.11
C TRP A 1200 -31.58 6.48 -14.85
N VAL A 1201 -31.94 7.60 -14.19
CA VAL A 1201 -32.91 8.65 -14.62
C VAL A 1201 -32.85 9.81 -13.61
N GLY A 1202 -32.91 11.07 -14.05
CA GLY A 1202 -33.59 12.13 -13.27
C GLY A 1202 -32.77 13.29 -12.68
N LEU A 1203 -32.95 14.46 -13.30
CA LEU A 1203 -32.79 15.88 -12.88
C LEU A 1203 -32.67 16.27 -11.38
N LEU A 1204 -31.93 17.38 -11.17
CA LEU A 1204 -32.02 18.43 -10.12
C LEU A 1204 -31.80 18.07 -8.63
N GLY A 1205 -31.29 19.05 -7.86
CA GLY A 1205 -31.66 19.22 -6.43
C GLY A 1205 -30.53 19.39 -5.40
N LEU A 1206 -30.12 20.65 -5.16
CA LEU A 1206 -29.94 21.35 -3.86
C LEU A 1206 -29.34 20.64 -2.60
N TRP A 1207 -29.30 21.40 -1.50
CA TRP A 1207 -28.47 21.20 -0.29
C TRP A 1207 -29.24 20.66 0.94
N LEU A 1208 -28.47 20.30 1.98
CA LEU A 1208 -28.81 20.17 3.42
C LEU A 1208 -29.46 18.88 3.98
N GLY A 1209 -29.07 18.57 5.23
CA GLY A 1209 -29.42 17.36 6.00
C GLY A 1209 -28.23 16.83 6.82
N LEU A 1210 -27.67 17.61 7.76
CA LEU A 1210 -27.95 17.58 9.22
C LEU A 1210 -27.54 16.32 9.99
N GLY A 1211 -26.77 16.53 11.08
CA GLY A 1211 -26.50 15.55 12.14
C GLY A 1211 -25.00 15.27 12.38
N THR A 1212 -24.48 15.21 13.62
CA THR A 1212 -25.07 15.50 14.94
C THR A 1212 -24.00 16.04 15.90
N PHE A 1213 -24.40 16.92 16.83
CA PHE A 1213 -23.57 17.29 17.98
C PHE A 1213 -23.65 16.20 19.06
N GLY A 1214 -22.56 16.00 19.81
CA GLY A 1214 -22.53 15.09 20.97
C GLY A 1214 -21.73 15.68 22.12
N ILE A 1215 -22.39 16.41 23.02
CA ILE A 1215 -21.80 16.88 24.29
C ILE A 1215 -22.45 16.12 25.44
N ALA A 1216 -21.63 15.45 26.24
CA ALA A 1216 -21.98 14.97 27.57
C ALA A 1216 -20.77 15.13 28.48
N ALA A 1217 -20.99 15.60 29.71
CA ALA A 1217 -19.95 15.76 30.73
C ALA A 1217 -20.37 15.05 32.02
N ASP A 1218 -19.44 14.31 32.65
CA ASP A 1218 -19.01 14.63 34.01
C ASP A 1218 -17.65 13.97 34.33
N ARG A 1219 -17.07 14.37 35.47
CA ARG A 1219 -15.94 13.80 36.25
C ARG A 1219 -15.76 12.26 36.11
N LYS A 1220 -14.55 11.68 36.24
CA LYS A 1220 -13.63 11.79 37.40
C LYS A 1220 -12.30 11.02 37.19
N ARG A 1221 -11.21 11.50 37.82
CA ARG A 1221 -9.99 10.77 38.33
C ARG A 1221 -9.08 9.93 37.39
N ARG A 1222 -7.81 10.38 37.32
CA ARG A 1222 -6.54 9.63 37.50
C ARG A 1222 -6.53 8.09 37.29
N GLN A 1223 -5.66 7.59 36.40
CA GLN A 1223 -4.33 7.06 36.79
C GLN A 1223 -3.41 6.76 35.58
N ARG A 1224 -2.10 6.88 35.85
CA ARG A 1224 -0.93 6.53 35.00
C ARG A 1224 -0.74 7.40 33.75
#